data_AF-A0A8I2FUZ0-F1
#
_entry.id   AF-A0A8I2FUZ0-F1
#
_cell.length_a   1.000
_cell.length_b   1.000
_cell.length_c   1.000
_cell.angle_alpha   90.00
_cell.angle_beta   90.00
_cell.angle_gamma   90.00
#
_symmetry.space_group_name_H-M   'P 1'
#
loop_
_entity.id
_entity.type
_entity.pdbx_description
1 polymer ?
#
loop_
_entity_poly.entity_id
_entity_poly.type
_entity_poly.pdbx_seq_one_letter_code
_entity_poly.pdbx_strand_id
1 'polypeptide(L)'
;MNILISLIKRNFKHPYFKWIIIIMLPIVIISGYGVHKSVNEFRQITANSKEFQESELAKFTKIANYQAYSLIGFSVLFIPESVSSVFFDNPSYMNEISARINSLATLDIKKNCMGKEIRREPSFNLRLSNIVLWLFSLAGLLLGWEVMQNREFLKSLASRCSILKLFLSIIFSRFILLIFCLLVLFACMVILLMVENVGLASVDFNVLGAYPVVTLIILLFFPLLGTLAGYIRCKMISIPLLSLVWVFFIILVPIIVNSISDEQSEDIPSSYKVYCDKLKIYDDFEKRMEEKYGKFNKDDMETERKIVEYFWEHVYPEVEALDRELRRLHQEEIKKYHRTSVLTPTTLYNVTCNELSSRGDRNFLAFFDSLIGQKKGFGRHWIDQVYYKESKKLVNFITGDENIFRGKTFLPFYFIRGVLVNLAWILLAAAASYCCFTRYLYSKKSEEITCLGKVKMKADSSKPSVWLTLGDNFRDLLFNLLSGKYLQMHKKGFSGEVLVQGTDIAKERTREDFLYIFRPGSLPVDMTPKDFLFIYADMHNLSIEEKQTILDSEEIKPIANIIIAELTNIQKFEVLLALTHMKEKQIYLIDNISSYLPIRCAIRLKDRMDRLTEKGAAVIYLTDGETVDIDLAKLGKYYYKGSLWSGIVEEERARIKWGQKKKEEEEK
;
A
#
# COMPACT_ATOMS: atom_id res chain seq x y z
N MET A 1 15.29 -13.81 11.25
CA MET A 1 14.61 -14.80 10.41
C MET A 1 13.55 -15.57 11.19
N ASN A 2 13.87 -16.28 12.29
CA ASN A 2 12.89 -17.06 13.06
C ASN A 2 11.63 -16.26 13.48
N ILE A 3 11.80 -15.07 14.07
CA ILE A 3 10.66 -14.19 14.42
C ILE A 3 9.77 -13.87 13.21
N LEU A 4 10.38 -13.55 12.06
CA LEU A 4 9.65 -13.27 10.83
C LEU A 4 8.89 -14.52 10.36
N ILE A 5 9.52 -15.70 10.36
CA ILE A 5 8.88 -16.97 9.99
C ILE A 5 7.69 -17.28 10.91
N SER A 6 7.86 -17.12 12.22
CA SER A 6 6.80 -17.38 13.20
C SER A 6 5.65 -16.38 13.05
N LEU A 7 5.92 -15.10 12.76
CA LEU A 7 4.89 -14.11 12.43
C LEU A 7 4.18 -14.40 11.09
N ILE A 8 4.90 -14.88 10.07
CA ILE A 8 4.29 -15.30 8.80
C ILE A 8 3.38 -16.51 9.04
N LYS A 9 3.88 -17.55 9.72
CA LYS A 9 3.08 -18.74 10.07
C LYS A 9 1.83 -18.35 10.87
N ARG A 10 1.96 -17.41 11.81
CA ARG A 10 0.83 -16.84 12.54
C ARG A 10 -0.20 -16.23 11.58
N ASN A 11 0.21 -15.35 10.67
CA ASN A 11 -0.70 -14.69 9.73
C ASN A 11 -1.53 -15.70 8.90
N PHE A 12 -0.95 -16.85 8.53
CA PHE A 12 -1.64 -17.90 7.75
C PHE A 12 -2.50 -18.86 8.60
N LYS A 13 -2.13 -19.16 9.85
CA LYS A 13 -2.90 -20.06 10.72
C LYS A 13 -4.02 -19.36 11.49
N HIS A 14 -3.97 -18.04 11.55
CA HIS A 14 -4.88 -17.24 12.33
C HIS A 14 -6.35 -17.45 11.92
N PRO A 15 -7.34 -17.38 12.84
CA PRO A 15 -8.72 -17.13 12.45
C PRO A 15 -8.93 -15.88 11.59
N TYR A 16 -8.01 -14.90 11.61
CA TYR A 16 -7.99 -13.78 10.68
C TYR A 16 -7.70 -14.22 9.26
N PHE A 17 -6.98 -15.31 9.03
CA PHE A 17 -6.82 -15.86 7.70
C PHE A 17 -8.17 -16.33 7.13
N LYS A 18 -9.05 -16.90 7.97
CA LYS A 18 -10.44 -17.19 7.57
C LYS A 18 -11.18 -15.90 7.22
N TRP A 19 -11.05 -14.85 8.03
CA TRP A 19 -11.63 -13.53 7.71
C TRP A 19 -11.03 -12.91 6.45
N ILE A 20 -9.72 -13.05 6.23
CA ILE A 20 -9.05 -12.61 5.01
C ILE A 20 -9.61 -13.39 3.83
N ILE A 21 -9.80 -14.71 3.92
CA ILE A 21 -10.46 -15.49 2.86
C ILE A 21 -11.89 -14.97 2.62
N ILE A 22 -12.67 -14.76 3.69
CA ILE A 22 -14.04 -14.24 3.62
C ILE A 22 -14.08 -12.85 2.97
N ILE A 23 -13.10 -11.98 3.24
CA ILE A 23 -12.98 -10.64 2.65
C ILE A 23 -12.42 -10.72 1.23
N MET A 24 -11.48 -11.63 0.97
CA MET A 24 -10.88 -11.83 -0.35
C MET A 24 -11.86 -12.42 -1.35
N LEU A 25 -12.83 -13.24 -0.90
CA LEU A 25 -13.85 -13.82 -1.76
C LEU A 25 -14.66 -12.75 -2.53
N PRO A 26 -15.32 -11.76 -1.89
CA PRO A 26 -16.01 -10.70 -2.61
C PRO A 26 -15.05 -9.85 -3.43
N ILE A 27 -13.79 -9.66 -3.01
CA ILE A 27 -12.77 -8.96 -3.80
C ILE A 27 -12.50 -9.71 -5.11
N VAL A 28 -12.31 -11.02 -5.04
CA VAL A 28 -12.09 -11.89 -6.20
C VAL A 28 -13.33 -11.90 -7.10
N ILE A 29 -14.54 -11.94 -6.53
CA ILE A 29 -15.80 -11.89 -7.31
C ILE A 29 -15.94 -10.54 -8.04
N ILE A 30 -15.77 -9.42 -7.33
CA ILE A 30 -15.87 -8.06 -7.91
C ILE A 30 -14.79 -7.86 -8.97
N SER A 31 -13.57 -8.32 -8.70
CA SER A 31 -12.46 -8.26 -9.67
C SER A 31 -12.73 -9.13 -10.88
N GLY A 32 -13.24 -10.34 -10.68
CA GLY A 32 -13.59 -11.26 -11.76
C GLY A 32 -14.70 -10.70 -12.64
N TYR A 33 -15.74 -10.10 -12.04
CA TYR A 33 -16.78 -9.37 -12.78
C TYR A 33 -16.19 -8.19 -13.57
N GLY A 34 -15.32 -7.39 -12.95
CA GLY A 34 -14.64 -6.27 -13.60
C GLY A 34 -13.78 -6.69 -14.79
N VAL A 35 -13.02 -7.77 -14.65
CA VAL A 35 -12.21 -8.35 -15.74
C VAL A 35 -13.12 -8.92 -16.83
N HIS A 36 -14.14 -9.70 -16.50
CA HIS A 36 -15.09 -10.22 -17.49
C HIS A 36 -15.76 -9.12 -18.30
N LYS A 37 -16.25 -8.05 -17.63
CA LYS A 37 -16.80 -6.88 -18.30
C LYS A 37 -15.76 -6.24 -19.25
N SER A 38 -14.54 -6.07 -18.78
CA SER A 38 -13.46 -5.46 -19.57
C SER A 38 -13.00 -6.34 -20.74
N VAL A 39 -13.07 -7.67 -20.62
CA VAL A 39 -12.86 -8.62 -21.73
C VAL A 39 -13.95 -8.45 -22.79
N ASN A 40 -15.22 -8.34 -22.39
CA ASN A 40 -16.31 -8.12 -23.34
C ASN A 40 -16.18 -6.79 -24.07
N GLU A 41 -15.80 -5.72 -23.36
CA GLU A 41 -15.47 -4.42 -23.98
C GLU A 41 -14.33 -4.55 -24.99
N PHE A 42 -13.26 -5.26 -24.63
CA PHE A 42 -12.12 -5.48 -25.52
C PHE A 42 -12.50 -6.29 -26.78
N ARG A 43 -13.29 -7.36 -26.63
CA ARG A 43 -13.83 -8.14 -27.76
C ARG A 43 -14.73 -7.30 -28.64
N GLN A 44 -15.61 -6.49 -28.06
CA GLN A 44 -16.51 -5.61 -28.81
C GLN A 44 -15.72 -4.59 -29.62
N ILE A 45 -14.69 -3.95 -29.04
CA ILE A 45 -13.83 -3.01 -29.76
C ILE A 45 -13.09 -3.72 -30.91
N THR A 46 -12.61 -4.94 -30.68
CA THR A 46 -11.94 -5.75 -31.71
C THR A 46 -12.91 -6.15 -32.82
N ALA A 47 -14.16 -6.51 -32.50
CA ALA A 47 -15.20 -6.84 -33.49
C ALA A 47 -15.59 -5.61 -34.32
N ASN A 48 -15.83 -4.48 -33.65
CA ASN A 48 -16.16 -3.20 -34.26
C ASN A 48 -15.08 -2.73 -35.24
N SER A 49 -13.83 -3.19 -35.12
CA SER A 49 -12.75 -2.84 -36.05
C SER A 49 -13.01 -3.35 -37.47
N LYS A 50 -13.55 -4.57 -37.61
CA LYS A 50 -13.90 -5.15 -38.91
C LYS A 50 -15.10 -4.42 -39.51
N GLU A 51 -16.14 -4.21 -38.70
CA GLU A 51 -17.31 -3.43 -39.10
C GLU A 51 -16.93 -2.00 -39.52
N PHE A 52 -15.97 -1.39 -38.82
CA PHE A 52 -15.42 -0.09 -39.16
C PHE A 52 -14.72 -0.11 -40.53
N GLN A 53 -13.87 -1.10 -40.80
CA GLN A 53 -13.21 -1.24 -42.11
C GLN A 53 -14.21 -1.45 -43.24
N GLU A 54 -15.19 -2.32 -43.05
CA GLU A 54 -16.26 -2.55 -44.02
C GLU A 54 -17.08 -1.27 -44.26
N SER A 55 -17.39 -0.51 -43.20
CA SER A 55 -18.07 0.77 -43.28
C SER A 55 -17.25 1.81 -44.04
N GLU A 56 -15.94 1.91 -43.78
CA GLU A 56 -15.06 2.84 -44.49
C GLU A 56 -14.89 2.45 -45.97
N LEU A 57 -14.80 1.15 -46.28
CA LEU A 57 -14.77 0.67 -47.66
C LEU A 57 -16.09 0.97 -48.38
N ALA A 58 -17.23 0.71 -47.74
CA ALA A 58 -18.55 1.04 -48.30
C ALA A 58 -18.72 2.54 -48.52
N LYS A 59 -18.22 3.39 -47.60
CA LYS A 59 -18.19 4.85 -47.81
C LYS A 59 -17.34 5.21 -49.03
N PHE A 60 -16.13 4.65 -49.14
CA PHE A 60 -15.25 4.88 -50.28
C PHE A 60 -15.92 4.51 -51.63
N THR A 61 -16.63 3.38 -51.72
CA THR A 61 -17.33 2.98 -52.96
C THR A 61 -18.43 3.95 -53.41
N LYS A 62 -18.95 4.79 -52.51
CA LYS A 62 -19.97 5.80 -52.82
C LYS A 62 -19.36 7.13 -53.27
N ILE A 63 -18.04 7.28 -53.22
CA ILE A 63 -17.36 8.50 -53.61
C ILE A 63 -17.21 8.53 -55.13
N ALA A 64 -17.79 9.55 -55.76
CA ALA A 64 -17.87 9.62 -57.22
C ALA A 64 -16.53 9.92 -57.91
N ASN A 65 -15.67 10.74 -57.28
CA ASN A 65 -14.42 11.20 -57.88
C ASN A 65 -13.40 11.66 -56.81
N TYR A 66 -12.19 11.99 -57.24
CA TYR A 66 -11.11 12.42 -56.34
C TYR A 66 -11.42 13.75 -55.64
N GLN A 67 -12.24 14.66 -56.18
CA GLN A 67 -12.63 15.89 -55.48
C GLN A 67 -13.56 15.57 -54.29
N ALA A 68 -14.55 14.71 -54.50
CA ALA A 68 -15.38 14.21 -53.42
C ALA A 68 -14.55 13.42 -52.40
N TYR A 69 -13.55 12.65 -52.84
CA TYR A 69 -12.65 11.94 -51.92
C TYR A 69 -11.79 12.90 -51.10
N SER A 70 -11.35 13.99 -51.72
CA SER A 70 -10.57 15.06 -51.08
C SER A 70 -11.34 15.72 -49.93
N LEU A 71 -12.64 15.93 -50.11
CA LEU A 71 -13.57 16.53 -49.12
C LEU A 71 -13.96 15.52 -48.03
N ILE A 72 -14.35 14.31 -48.45
CA ILE A 72 -14.87 13.28 -47.56
C ILE A 72 -13.75 12.65 -46.74
N GLY A 73 -12.60 12.36 -47.35
CA GLY A 73 -11.47 11.73 -46.72
C GLY A 73 -11.75 10.30 -46.24
N PHE A 74 -11.06 9.91 -45.17
CA PHE A 74 -11.25 8.64 -44.49
C PHE A 74 -11.11 8.78 -42.98
N SER A 75 -11.60 7.80 -42.25
CA SER A 75 -11.51 7.74 -40.79
C SER A 75 -10.40 6.79 -40.36
N VAL A 76 -9.74 7.10 -39.24
CA VAL A 76 -8.75 6.27 -38.57
C VAL A 76 -9.30 5.91 -37.19
N LEU A 77 -9.30 4.62 -36.87
CA LEU A 77 -9.79 4.08 -35.60
C LEU A 77 -8.61 3.75 -34.68
N PHE A 78 -8.67 4.23 -33.43
CA PHE A 78 -7.76 3.82 -32.38
C PHE A 78 -8.23 2.53 -31.72
N ILE A 79 -7.34 1.54 -31.61
CA ILE A 79 -7.61 0.26 -30.92
C ILE A 79 -6.44 -0.04 -29.97
N PRO A 80 -6.69 -0.36 -28.68
CA PRO A 80 -5.62 -0.86 -27.82
C PRO A 80 -5.13 -2.22 -28.34
N GLU A 81 -3.83 -2.36 -28.57
CA GLU A 81 -3.25 -3.62 -29.07
C GLU A 81 -3.19 -4.70 -27.99
N SER A 82 -3.04 -4.28 -26.73
CA SER A 82 -2.69 -5.14 -25.61
C SER A 82 -3.90 -5.57 -24.78
N VAL A 83 -3.88 -6.83 -24.34
CA VAL A 83 -4.83 -7.39 -23.35
C VAL A 83 -4.69 -6.71 -21.99
N SER A 84 -3.56 -6.03 -21.74
CA SER A 84 -3.37 -5.19 -20.54
C SER A 84 -4.48 -4.16 -20.32
N SER A 85 -5.12 -3.69 -21.41
CA SER A 85 -6.28 -2.79 -21.37
C SER A 85 -7.50 -3.35 -20.62
N VAL A 86 -7.54 -4.67 -20.37
CA VAL A 86 -8.55 -5.36 -19.56
C VAL A 86 -8.30 -5.15 -18.06
N PHE A 87 -7.06 -5.03 -17.63
CA PHE A 87 -6.69 -4.94 -16.22
C PHE A 87 -6.58 -3.52 -15.70
N PHE A 88 -6.09 -2.61 -16.54
CA PHE A 88 -5.70 -1.28 -16.12
C PHE A 88 -6.75 -0.24 -16.46
N ASP A 89 -6.78 0.84 -15.69
CA ASP A 89 -7.72 1.92 -15.92
C ASP A 89 -7.51 2.56 -17.30
N ASN A 90 -8.62 2.92 -17.92
CA ASN A 90 -8.62 3.59 -19.20
C ASN A 90 -9.01 5.04 -18.99
N PRO A 91 -8.22 6.00 -19.47
CA PRO A 91 -8.69 7.37 -19.53
C PRO A 91 -9.99 7.45 -20.34
N SER A 92 -10.98 8.18 -19.83
CA SER A 92 -12.32 8.35 -20.41
C SER A 92 -12.28 8.78 -21.88
N TYR A 93 -11.30 9.62 -22.23
CA TYR A 93 -11.16 10.22 -23.55
C TYR A 93 -10.64 9.23 -24.60
N MET A 94 -9.89 8.20 -24.22
CA MET A 94 -9.27 7.25 -25.17
C MET A 94 -10.19 6.10 -25.60
N ASN A 95 -11.37 5.98 -24.98
CA ASN A 95 -12.31 4.89 -25.26
C ASN A 95 -13.00 5.01 -26.64
N GLU A 96 -12.94 6.18 -27.28
CA GLU A 96 -13.67 6.47 -28.52
C GLU A 96 -12.91 7.40 -29.48
N ILE A 97 -11.58 7.34 -29.48
CA ILE A 97 -10.81 8.17 -30.40
C ILE A 97 -10.90 7.60 -31.81
N SER A 98 -11.60 8.36 -32.65
CA SER A 98 -11.50 8.26 -34.10
C SER A 98 -11.13 9.61 -34.66
N ALA A 99 -10.31 9.60 -35.69
CA ALA A 99 -9.93 10.81 -36.41
C ALA A 99 -10.41 10.71 -37.85
N ARG A 100 -10.74 11.84 -38.45
CA ARG A 100 -11.03 11.96 -39.87
C ARG A 100 -9.89 12.73 -40.53
N ILE A 101 -9.33 12.13 -41.57
CA ILE A 101 -8.28 12.72 -42.40
C ILE A 101 -8.90 13.06 -43.74
N ASN A 102 -8.77 14.31 -44.17
CA ASN A 102 -9.14 14.76 -45.51
C ASN A 102 -8.01 15.58 -46.15
N SER A 103 -8.16 15.89 -47.44
CA SER A 103 -7.13 16.61 -48.22
C SER A 103 -7.10 18.11 -47.92
N LEU A 104 -8.24 18.69 -47.49
CA LEU A 104 -8.41 20.11 -47.13
C LEU A 104 -7.79 20.46 -45.77
N ALA A 105 -6.81 19.66 -45.37
CA ALA A 105 -5.97 19.81 -44.20
C ALA A 105 -6.67 19.85 -42.84
N THR A 106 -7.90 19.39 -42.77
CA THR A 106 -8.58 19.23 -41.49
C THR A 106 -8.15 17.90 -40.89
N LEU A 107 -7.53 17.96 -39.72
CA LEU A 107 -7.40 16.83 -38.83
C LEU A 107 -8.52 16.96 -37.80
N ASP A 108 -9.61 16.21 -37.98
CA ASP A 108 -10.75 16.27 -37.05
C ASP A 108 -10.76 15.03 -36.16
N ILE A 109 -10.53 15.22 -34.86
CA ILE A 109 -10.58 14.16 -33.86
C ILE A 109 -11.93 14.27 -33.16
N LYS A 110 -12.85 13.33 -33.47
CA LYS A 110 -14.29 13.41 -33.20
C LYS A 110 -14.68 13.52 -31.70
N LYS A 111 -13.75 13.27 -30.78
CA LYS A 111 -13.91 13.46 -29.33
C LYS A 111 -12.64 14.09 -28.74
N ASN A 112 -12.69 15.41 -28.53
CA ASN A 112 -11.86 16.23 -27.64
C ASN A 112 -10.34 16.30 -27.84
N CYS A 113 -9.94 17.44 -28.38
CA CYS A 113 -8.62 18.06 -28.15
C CYS A 113 -8.77 19.51 -27.63
N MET A 114 -9.88 19.82 -26.94
CA MET A 114 -9.87 20.97 -26.02
C MET A 114 -9.11 20.54 -24.77
N GLY A 115 -8.00 21.22 -24.42
CA GLY A 115 -7.06 20.76 -23.38
C GLY A 115 -7.70 20.28 -22.08
N LYS A 116 -8.84 20.86 -21.68
CA LYS A 116 -9.61 20.50 -20.47
C LYS A 116 -10.33 19.14 -20.53
N GLU A 117 -10.66 18.63 -21.72
CA GLU A 117 -11.44 17.39 -21.86
C GLU A 117 -10.58 16.13 -21.99
N ILE A 118 -9.28 16.29 -22.24
CA ILE A 118 -8.27 15.21 -22.24
C ILE A 118 -8.06 14.68 -20.81
N ARG A 119 -8.58 15.32 -19.76
CA ARG A 119 -8.28 14.92 -18.37
C ARG A 119 -9.47 14.70 -17.46
N ARG A 120 -10.69 14.71 -17.99
CA ARG A 120 -11.86 14.32 -17.20
C ARG A 120 -11.71 12.89 -16.72
N GLU A 121 -11.58 12.72 -15.40
CA GLU A 121 -11.55 11.40 -14.78
C GLU A 121 -12.81 10.61 -15.16
N PRO A 122 -12.68 9.32 -15.46
CA PRO A 122 -13.84 8.50 -15.76
C PRO A 122 -14.71 8.41 -14.50
N SER A 123 -16.02 8.26 -14.70
CA SER A 123 -16.88 7.73 -13.64
C SER A 123 -16.24 6.44 -13.11
N PHE A 124 -16.21 6.29 -11.78
CA PHE A 124 -15.60 5.15 -11.08
C PHE A 124 -15.77 3.83 -11.85
N ASN A 125 -14.64 3.28 -12.33
CA ASN A 125 -14.60 2.03 -13.09
C ASN A 125 -14.09 0.88 -12.21
N LEU A 126 -14.86 -0.22 -12.18
CA LEU A 126 -14.51 -1.47 -11.50
C LEU A 126 -13.44 -2.25 -12.27
N ARG A 127 -12.26 -1.66 -12.46
CA ARG A 127 -11.09 -2.30 -13.07
C ARG A 127 -10.15 -2.86 -12.02
N LEU A 128 -9.36 -3.87 -12.38
CA LEU A 128 -8.46 -4.55 -11.44
C LEU A 128 -7.49 -3.58 -10.77
N SER A 129 -6.90 -2.65 -11.54
CA SER A 129 -5.99 -1.63 -10.99
C SER A 129 -6.65 -0.78 -9.90
N ASN A 130 -7.92 -0.42 -10.05
CA ASN A 130 -8.66 0.37 -9.07
C ASN A 130 -9.02 -0.48 -7.86
N ILE A 131 -9.45 -1.72 -8.07
CA ILE A 131 -9.75 -2.63 -6.96
C ILE A 131 -8.49 -2.86 -6.11
N VAL A 132 -7.35 -3.10 -6.74
CA VAL A 132 -6.05 -3.22 -6.06
C VAL A 132 -5.73 -1.94 -5.32
N LEU A 133 -5.80 -0.78 -5.99
CA LEU A 133 -5.51 0.50 -5.37
C LEU A 133 -6.38 0.75 -4.14
N TRP A 134 -7.70 0.61 -4.24
CA TRP A 134 -8.64 0.95 -3.18
C TRP A 134 -8.61 -0.06 -2.04
N LEU A 135 -8.73 -1.36 -2.34
CA LEU A 135 -8.90 -2.38 -1.31
C LEU A 135 -7.58 -2.77 -0.66
N PHE A 136 -6.47 -2.86 -1.42
CA PHE A 136 -5.19 -3.20 -0.82
C PHE A 136 -4.55 -2.03 -0.09
N SER A 137 -4.78 -0.77 -0.51
CA SER A 137 -4.34 0.38 0.30
C SER A 137 -5.07 0.43 1.65
N LEU A 138 -6.39 0.20 1.65
CA LEU A 138 -7.18 0.15 2.88
C LEU A 138 -6.76 -1.03 3.76
N ALA A 139 -6.59 -2.22 3.19
CA ALA A 139 -6.07 -3.38 3.92
C ALA A 139 -4.68 -3.11 4.49
N GLY A 140 -3.80 -2.46 3.70
CA GLY A 140 -2.48 -2.04 4.14
C GLY A 140 -2.53 -1.11 5.35
N LEU A 141 -3.37 -0.07 5.30
CA LEU A 141 -3.59 0.85 6.42
C LEU A 141 -4.08 0.13 7.68
N LEU A 142 -5.09 -0.73 7.54
CA LEU A 142 -5.66 -1.47 8.68
C LEU A 142 -4.64 -2.42 9.31
N LEU A 143 -3.90 -3.18 8.48
CA LEU A 143 -2.83 -4.07 8.96
C LEU A 143 -1.70 -3.29 9.63
N GLY A 144 -1.38 -2.10 9.12
CA GLY A 144 -0.41 -1.18 9.72
C GLY A 144 -0.86 -0.63 11.08
N TRP A 145 -2.14 -0.30 11.22
CA TRP A 145 -2.76 0.19 12.46
C TRP A 145 -2.80 -0.88 13.54
N GLU A 146 -3.17 -2.10 13.17
CA GLU A 146 -3.26 -3.26 14.07
C GLU A 146 -1.94 -3.52 14.81
N VAL A 147 -0.80 -3.19 14.19
CA VAL A 147 0.54 -3.30 14.80
C VAL A 147 0.59 -2.68 16.19
N MET A 148 -0.13 -1.59 16.45
CA MET A 148 -0.06 -0.88 17.73
C MET A 148 -1.00 -1.41 18.80
N GLN A 149 -1.92 -2.35 18.53
CA GLN A 149 -2.99 -2.68 19.49
C GLN A 149 -2.50 -3.31 20.80
N ASN A 150 -1.46 -4.16 20.75
CA ASN A 150 -1.01 -4.96 21.90
C ASN A 150 0.30 -4.42 22.50
N ARG A 151 0.24 -3.24 23.14
CA ARG A 151 1.43 -2.54 23.69
C ARG A 151 2.28 -3.40 24.62
N GLU A 152 1.65 -4.04 25.61
CA GLU A 152 2.39 -4.79 26.65
C GLU A 152 3.04 -6.06 26.08
N PHE A 153 2.35 -6.74 25.17
CA PHE A 153 2.94 -7.85 24.41
C PHE A 153 4.16 -7.39 23.60
N LEU A 154 4.06 -6.28 22.88
CA LEU A 154 5.18 -5.73 22.12
C LEU A 154 6.34 -5.28 23.02
N LYS A 155 6.06 -4.71 24.19
CA LYS A 155 7.08 -4.39 25.19
C LYS A 155 7.82 -5.65 25.64
N SER A 156 7.09 -6.72 25.94
CA SER A 156 7.71 -7.99 26.31
C SER A 156 8.59 -8.55 25.19
N LEU A 157 8.13 -8.53 23.93
CA LEU A 157 8.99 -8.91 22.79
C LEU A 157 10.21 -7.98 22.63
N ALA A 158 10.03 -6.67 22.83
CA ALA A 158 11.08 -5.67 22.74
C ALA A 158 12.11 -5.76 23.88
N SER A 159 11.78 -6.44 24.99
CA SER A 159 12.76 -6.77 26.03
C SER A 159 13.84 -7.72 25.51
N ARG A 160 13.52 -8.53 24.50
CA ARG A 160 14.39 -9.59 23.97
C ARG A 160 14.97 -9.33 22.60
N CYS A 161 14.24 -8.63 21.75
CA CYS A 161 14.67 -8.34 20.39
C CYS A 161 15.06 -6.87 20.24
N SER A 162 15.96 -6.56 19.30
CA SER A 162 16.16 -5.17 18.92
C SER A 162 14.85 -4.59 18.39
N ILE A 163 14.50 -3.38 18.82
CA ILE A 163 13.22 -2.73 18.46
C ILE A 163 13.11 -2.59 16.94
N LEU A 164 14.24 -2.31 16.27
CA LEU A 164 14.29 -2.22 14.82
C LEU A 164 13.96 -3.57 14.17
N LYS A 165 14.56 -4.67 14.64
CA LYS A 165 14.28 -6.01 14.11
C LYS A 165 12.83 -6.43 14.39
N LEU A 166 12.28 -6.11 15.56
CA LEU A 166 10.87 -6.34 15.87
C LEU A 166 9.96 -5.55 14.92
N PHE A 167 10.18 -4.25 14.78
CA PHE A 167 9.43 -3.37 13.88
C PHE A 167 9.47 -3.87 12.43
N LEU A 168 10.67 -4.10 11.89
CA LEU A 168 10.83 -4.60 10.53
C LEU A 168 10.18 -5.98 10.35
N SER A 169 10.32 -6.90 11.32
CA SER A 169 9.71 -8.23 11.22
C SER A 169 8.18 -8.13 11.16
N ILE A 170 7.57 -7.21 11.91
CA ILE A 170 6.13 -6.99 11.86
C ILE A 170 5.74 -6.42 10.49
N ILE A 171 6.37 -5.33 10.04
CA ILE A 171 6.04 -4.69 8.75
C ILE A 171 6.24 -5.67 7.58
N PHE A 172 7.37 -6.37 7.53
CA PHE A 172 7.63 -7.38 6.49
C PHE A 172 6.63 -8.54 6.55
N SER A 173 6.22 -8.99 7.73
CA SER A 173 5.21 -10.06 7.81
C SER A 173 3.86 -9.67 7.19
N ARG A 174 3.44 -8.40 7.34
CA ARG A 174 2.21 -7.86 6.76
C ARG A 174 2.36 -7.60 5.26
N PHE A 175 3.51 -7.10 4.85
CA PHE A 175 3.84 -6.91 3.44
C PHE A 175 3.82 -8.23 2.66
N ILE A 176 4.43 -9.29 3.19
CA ILE A 176 4.42 -10.63 2.59
C ILE A 176 2.99 -11.16 2.44
N LEU A 177 2.15 -10.94 3.46
CA LEU A 177 0.74 -11.32 3.40
C LEU A 177 -0.01 -10.58 2.28
N LEU A 178 0.19 -9.26 2.16
CA LEU A 178 -0.41 -8.46 1.08
C LEU A 178 0.08 -8.90 -0.30
N ILE A 179 1.37 -9.17 -0.47
CA ILE A 179 1.93 -9.72 -1.71
C ILE A 179 1.26 -11.05 -2.03
N PHE A 180 1.16 -11.95 -1.06
CA PHE A 180 0.54 -13.25 -1.27
C PHE A 180 -0.91 -13.10 -1.74
N CYS A 181 -1.71 -12.24 -1.09
CA CYS A 181 -3.09 -11.95 -1.53
C CYS A 181 -3.14 -11.36 -2.94
N LEU A 182 -2.20 -10.48 -3.30
CA LEU A 182 -2.12 -9.91 -4.64
C LEU A 182 -1.77 -10.98 -5.69
N LEU A 183 -0.82 -11.86 -5.38
CA LEU A 183 -0.44 -12.96 -6.28
C LEU A 183 -1.58 -13.94 -6.50
N VAL A 184 -2.34 -14.27 -5.45
CA VAL A 184 -3.55 -15.11 -5.57
C VAL A 184 -4.59 -14.41 -6.44
N LEU A 185 -4.87 -13.14 -6.19
CA LEU A 185 -5.81 -12.35 -7.00
C LEU A 185 -5.37 -12.33 -8.48
N PHE A 186 -4.10 -12.04 -8.72
CA PHE A 186 -3.53 -12.00 -10.07
C PHE A 186 -3.61 -13.36 -10.77
N ALA A 187 -3.29 -14.45 -10.09
CA ALA A 187 -3.43 -15.80 -10.63
C ALA A 187 -4.88 -16.13 -11.00
N CYS A 188 -5.85 -15.78 -10.15
CA CYS A 188 -7.27 -15.93 -10.46
C CYS A 188 -7.68 -15.14 -11.71
N MET A 189 -7.17 -13.91 -11.87
CA MET A 189 -7.47 -13.08 -13.04
C MET A 189 -6.84 -13.63 -14.34
N VAL A 190 -5.62 -14.19 -14.27
CA VAL A 190 -5.00 -14.86 -15.42
C VAL A 190 -5.77 -16.11 -15.81
N ILE A 191 -6.19 -16.93 -14.84
CA ILE A 191 -7.03 -18.11 -15.10
C ILE A 191 -8.35 -17.68 -15.76
N LEU A 192 -8.97 -16.59 -15.30
CA LEU A 192 -10.19 -16.07 -15.90
C LEU A 192 -9.98 -15.65 -17.37
N LEU A 193 -8.87 -14.98 -17.70
CA LEU A 193 -8.54 -14.67 -19.10
C LEU A 193 -8.37 -15.93 -19.95
N MET A 194 -7.74 -16.97 -19.41
CA MET A 194 -7.58 -18.26 -20.09
C MET A 194 -8.94 -18.93 -20.35
N VAL A 195 -9.85 -18.92 -19.38
CA VAL A 195 -11.22 -19.44 -19.53
C VAL A 195 -11.99 -18.64 -20.59
N GLU A 196 -11.76 -17.34 -20.66
CA GLU A 196 -12.30 -16.46 -21.70
C GLU A 196 -11.53 -16.56 -23.04
N ASN A 197 -10.60 -17.50 -23.22
CA ASN A 197 -9.84 -17.65 -24.47
C ASN A 197 -9.17 -16.35 -24.96
N VAL A 198 -8.77 -15.45 -24.05
CA VAL A 198 -8.02 -14.24 -24.38
C VAL A 198 -6.53 -14.56 -24.25
N GLY A 199 -5.87 -14.77 -25.38
CA GLY A 199 -4.44 -15.08 -25.42
C GLY A 199 -3.59 -13.90 -24.97
N LEU A 200 -2.66 -14.13 -24.03
CA LEU A 200 -1.66 -13.14 -23.64
C LEU A 200 -0.49 -13.15 -24.63
N ALA A 201 -0.22 -12.01 -25.25
CA ALA A 201 0.93 -11.82 -26.13
C ALA A 201 2.24 -11.73 -25.33
N SER A 202 3.38 -11.96 -25.98
CA SER A 202 4.70 -11.79 -25.36
C SER A 202 4.93 -10.36 -24.82
N VAL A 203 4.36 -9.36 -25.49
CA VAL A 203 4.40 -7.95 -25.09
C VAL A 203 3.69 -7.74 -23.75
N ASP A 204 2.62 -8.49 -23.47
CA ASP A 204 1.86 -8.39 -22.22
C ASP A 204 2.71 -8.83 -21.02
N PHE A 205 3.65 -9.76 -21.20
CA PHE A 205 4.55 -10.18 -20.11
C PHE A 205 5.54 -9.09 -19.69
N ASN A 206 5.95 -8.20 -20.61
CA ASN A 206 6.79 -7.06 -20.25
C ASN A 206 6.03 -6.04 -19.39
N VAL A 207 4.73 -5.88 -19.65
CA VAL A 207 3.79 -5.07 -18.86
C VAL A 207 3.68 -5.61 -17.43
N LEU A 208 3.66 -6.94 -17.29
CA LEU A 208 3.69 -7.62 -16.01
C LEU A 208 4.99 -7.40 -15.22
N GLY A 209 6.05 -6.84 -15.81
CA GLY A 209 7.27 -6.46 -15.07
C GLY A 209 7.11 -5.13 -14.32
N ALA A 210 6.52 -4.11 -14.96
CA ALA A 210 6.45 -2.76 -14.41
C ALA A 210 5.30 -2.57 -13.39
N TYR A 211 4.16 -3.22 -13.62
CA TYR A 211 3.00 -3.11 -12.74
C TYR A 211 3.24 -3.61 -11.30
N PRO A 212 3.89 -4.77 -11.08
CA PRO A 212 4.23 -5.21 -9.73
C PRO A 212 5.12 -4.21 -9.00
N VAL A 213 6.05 -3.54 -9.68
CA VAL A 213 6.95 -2.57 -9.03
C VAL A 213 6.15 -1.43 -8.40
N VAL A 214 5.24 -0.79 -9.15
CA VAL A 214 4.42 0.30 -8.60
C VAL A 214 3.39 -0.19 -7.59
N THR A 215 2.86 -1.39 -7.78
CA THR A 215 1.97 -2.02 -6.80
C THR A 215 2.68 -2.29 -5.48
N LEU A 216 3.91 -2.83 -5.51
CA LEU A 216 4.72 -3.10 -4.32
C LEU A 216 5.05 -1.82 -3.55
N ILE A 217 5.31 -0.71 -4.25
CA ILE A 217 5.50 0.61 -3.62
C ILE A 217 4.25 1.00 -2.81
N ILE A 218 3.06 0.89 -3.40
CA ILE A 218 1.79 1.15 -2.71
C ILE A 218 1.60 0.21 -1.51
N LEU A 219 1.84 -1.09 -1.70
CA LEU A 219 1.69 -2.11 -0.66
C LEU A 219 2.69 -1.94 0.50
N LEU A 220 3.82 -1.27 0.29
CA LEU A 220 4.74 -0.88 1.38
C LEU A 220 4.33 0.42 2.04
N PHE A 221 3.87 1.40 1.26
CA PHE A 221 3.58 2.74 1.73
C PHE A 221 2.40 2.76 2.73
N PHE A 222 1.29 2.11 2.40
CA PHE A 222 0.08 2.17 3.22
C PHE A 222 0.20 1.48 4.59
N PRO A 223 0.85 0.31 4.75
CA PRO A 223 1.14 -0.24 6.08
C PRO A 223 1.97 0.68 6.97
N LEU A 224 2.95 1.39 6.40
CA LEU A 224 3.75 2.34 7.16
C LEU A 224 2.91 3.53 7.64
N LEU A 225 2.05 4.08 6.78
CA LEU A 225 1.06 5.10 7.15
C LEU A 225 0.08 4.59 8.22
N GLY A 226 -0.37 3.33 8.10
CA GLY A 226 -1.25 2.70 9.09
C GLY A 226 -0.60 2.66 10.46
N THR A 227 0.68 2.32 10.53
CA THR A 227 1.45 2.35 11.78
C THR A 227 1.60 3.76 12.35
N LEU A 228 1.73 4.78 11.50
CA LEU A 228 1.73 6.18 11.94
C LEU A 228 0.37 6.60 12.52
N ALA A 229 -0.72 6.24 11.85
CA ALA A 229 -2.08 6.51 12.34
C ALA A 229 -2.37 5.75 13.65
N GLY A 230 -1.89 4.52 13.79
CA GLY A 230 -2.01 3.72 15.03
C GLY A 230 -1.28 4.31 16.24
N TYR A 231 -0.31 5.19 16.04
CA TYR A 231 0.32 5.94 17.14
C TYR A 231 -0.64 6.93 17.80
N ILE A 232 -1.67 7.41 17.09
CA ILE A 232 -2.62 8.39 17.59
C ILE A 232 -3.58 7.69 18.54
N ARG A 233 -3.30 7.86 19.83
CA ARG A 233 -3.67 7.00 20.97
C ARG A 233 -5.17 6.80 21.22
N CYS A 234 -6.05 7.56 20.57
CA CYS A 234 -7.49 7.48 20.85
C CYS A 234 -8.15 6.42 19.95
N LYS A 235 -8.48 5.25 20.52
CA LYS A 235 -9.13 4.13 19.81
C LYS A 235 -10.35 4.60 19.00
N MET A 236 -11.19 5.49 19.56
CA MET A 236 -12.39 6.02 18.88
C MET A 236 -12.08 6.96 17.71
N ILE A 237 -10.99 7.73 17.76
CA ILE A 237 -10.63 8.68 16.69
C ILE A 237 -9.79 7.99 15.60
N SER A 238 -9.15 6.87 15.93
CA SER A 238 -8.21 6.22 15.02
C SER A 238 -8.83 5.68 13.72
N ILE A 239 -10.03 5.09 13.75
CA ILE A 239 -10.69 4.58 12.54
C ILE A 239 -11.14 5.71 11.60
N PRO A 240 -11.87 6.75 12.07
CA PRO A 240 -12.19 7.91 11.23
C PRO A 240 -10.93 8.57 10.65
N LEU A 241 -9.85 8.66 11.43
CA LEU A 241 -8.59 9.22 10.96
C LEU A 241 -7.94 8.36 9.88
N LEU A 242 -7.95 7.03 10.01
CA LEU A 242 -7.48 6.12 8.97
C LEU A 242 -8.26 6.31 7.67
N SER A 243 -9.60 6.41 7.76
CA SER A 243 -10.45 6.68 6.60
C SER A 243 -10.14 8.04 5.96
N LEU A 244 -9.90 9.08 6.77
CA LEU A 244 -9.53 10.40 6.27
C LEU A 244 -8.16 10.40 5.58
N VAL A 245 -7.16 9.72 6.17
CA VAL A 245 -5.84 9.55 5.55
C VAL A 245 -5.95 8.77 4.24
N TRP A 246 -6.77 7.72 4.22
CA TRP A 246 -7.02 6.93 3.02
C TRP A 246 -7.67 7.77 1.91
N VAL A 247 -8.78 8.46 2.20
CA VAL A 247 -9.46 9.36 1.25
C VAL A 247 -8.52 10.46 0.76
N PHE A 248 -7.71 11.03 1.65
CA PHE A 248 -6.73 12.05 1.29
C PHE A 248 -5.74 11.53 0.23
N PHE A 249 -5.12 10.37 0.44
CA PHE A 249 -4.11 9.84 -0.48
C PHE A 249 -4.68 9.18 -1.74
N ILE A 250 -5.88 8.61 -1.68
CA ILE A 250 -6.51 7.89 -2.81
C ILE A 250 -7.33 8.81 -3.70
N ILE A 251 -7.98 9.83 -3.13
CA ILE A 251 -8.91 10.72 -3.85
C ILE A 251 -8.34 12.13 -3.94
N LEU A 252 -8.08 12.77 -2.80
CA LEU A 252 -7.76 14.20 -2.80
C LEU A 252 -6.42 14.51 -3.47
N VAL A 253 -5.38 13.72 -3.21
CA VAL A 253 -4.05 13.89 -3.80
C VAL A 253 -4.08 13.77 -5.33
N PRO A 254 -4.68 12.71 -5.93
CA PRO A 254 -4.88 12.66 -7.37
C PRO A 254 -5.66 13.85 -7.94
N ILE A 255 -6.77 14.26 -7.30
CA ILE A 255 -7.54 15.43 -7.73
C ILE A 255 -6.69 16.70 -7.73
N ILE A 256 -5.89 16.93 -6.68
CA ILE A 256 -5.00 18.10 -6.60
C ILE A 256 -3.94 18.04 -7.72
N VAL A 257 -3.31 16.88 -7.94
CA VAL A 257 -2.30 16.73 -9.00
C VAL A 257 -2.89 16.95 -10.38
N ASN A 258 -4.09 16.42 -10.63
CA ASN A 258 -4.82 16.64 -11.88
C ASN A 258 -5.18 18.13 -12.03
N SER A 259 -5.74 18.76 -11.00
CA SER A 259 -6.10 20.19 -11.02
C SER A 259 -4.91 21.12 -11.28
N ILE A 260 -3.75 20.84 -10.68
CA ILE A 260 -2.51 21.62 -10.92
C ILE A 260 -2.07 21.47 -12.38
N SER A 261 -2.24 20.29 -12.96
CA SER A 261 -1.92 20.07 -14.36
C SER A 261 -2.96 20.71 -15.29
N ASP A 262 -4.23 20.70 -14.92
CA ASP A 262 -5.33 21.25 -15.74
C ASP A 262 -5.23 22.77 -15.89
N GLU A 263 -4.93 23.49 -14.81
CA GLU A 263 -4.69 24.94 -14.84
C GLU A 263 -3.56 25.31 -15.81
N GLN A 264 -2.57 24.43 -15.95
CA GLN A 264 -1.42 24.62 -16.83
C GLN A 264 -1.70 24.26 -18.28
N SER A 265 -2.77 23.49 -18.54
CA SER A 265 -3.19 23.10 -19.88
C SER A 265 -4.02 24.18 -20.61
N GLU A 266 -4.40 25.26 -19.92
CA GLU A 266 -5.18 26.36 -20.50
C GLU A 266 -4.45 27.08 -21.64
N ASP A 267 -3.11 27.00 -21.67
CA ASP A 267 -2.28 27.61 -22.70
C ASP A 267 -2.27 26.84 -24.04
N ILE A 268 -2.79 25.60 -24.07
CA ILE A 268 -2.83 24.81 -25.32
C ILE A 268 -3.94 25.35 -26.21
N PRO A 269 -3.62 25.80 -27.45
CA PRO A 269 -4.63 26.31 -28.36
C PRO A 269 -5.64 25.19 -28.68
N SER A 270 -6.93 25.54 -28.66
CA SER A 270 -7.96 24.58 -29.07
C SER A 270 -7.73 24.15 -30.51
N SER A 271 -8.11 22.91 -30.85
CA SER A 271 -8.04 22.42 -32.23
C SER A 271 -8.80 23.31 -33.21
N TYR A 272 -9.87 23.97 -32.75
CA TYR A 272 -10.59 24.96 -33.54
C TYR A 272 -9.72 26.19 -33.85
N LYS A 273 -8.97 26.72 -32.87
CA LYS A 273 -8.05 27.83 -33.10
C LYS A 273 -6.96 27.45 -34.11
N VAL A 274 -6.34 26.29 -33.94
CA VAL A 274 -5.34 25.75 -34.88
C VAL A 274 -5.94 25.56 -36.27
N TYR A 275 -7.20 25.13 -36.37
CA TYR A 275 -7.91 25.04 -37.63
C TYR A 275 -8.14 26.41 -38.28
N CYS A 276 -8.57 27.43 -37.53
CA CYS A 276 -8.69 28.80 -38.03
C CYS A 276 -7.36 29.36 -38.52
N ASP A 277 -6.25 29.07 -37.84
CA ASP A 277 -4.93 29.53 -38.26
C ASP A 277 -4.47 28.85 -39.56
N LYS A 278 -4.83 27.57 -39.78
CA LYS A 278 -4.62 26.90 -41.08
C LYS A 278 -5.45 27.52 -42.19
N LEU A 279 -6.71 27.88 -41.93
CA LEU A 279 -7.57 28.54 -42.92
C LEU A 279 -6.97 29.88 -43.37
N LYS A 280 -6.40 30.67 -42.45
CA LYS A 280 -5.69 31.90 -42.83
C LYS A 280 -4.52 31.65 -43.78
N ILE A 281 -3.72 30.61 -43.53
CA ILE A 281 -2.62 30.22 -44.42
C ILE A 281 -3.15 29.87 -45.82
N TYR A 282 -4.31 29.21 -45.90
CA TYR A 282 -4.96 28.90 -47.18
C TYR A 282 -5.47 30.14 -47.88
N ASP A 283 -6.20 31.01 -47.20
CA ASP A 283 -6.70 32.26 -47.77
C ASP A 283 -5.56 33.13 -48.32
N ASP A 284 -4.44 33.21 -47.61
CA ASP A 284 -3.25 33.96 -48.04
C ASP A 284 -2.54 33.29 -49.23
N PHE A 285 -2.51 31.95 -49.27
CA PHE A 285 -2.03 31.23 -50.44
C PHE A 285 -2.92 31.48 -51.67
N GLU A 286 -4.24 31.38 -51.53
CA GLU A 286 -5.19 31.59 -52.63
C GLU A 286 -5.04 33.00 -53.22
N LYS A 287 -4.97 34.04 -52.37
CA LYS A 287 -4.73 35.42 -52.82
C LYS A 287 -3.43 35.57 -53.59
N ARG A 288 -2.31 35.02 -53.08
CA ARG A 288 -1.01 35.08 -53.76
C ARG A 288 -1.01 34.37 -55.10
N MET A 289 -1.73 33.26 -55.23
CA MET A 289 -1.83 32.54 -56.50
C MET A 289 -2.74 33.26 -57.49
N GLU A 290 -3.84 33.87 -57.04
CA GLU A 290 -4.71 34.71 -57.88
C GLU A 290 -3.96 35.95 -58.39
N GLU A 291 -3.13 36.59 -57.56
CA GLU A 291 -2.27 37.70 -57.99
C GLU A 291 -1.22 37.28 -59.02
N LYS A 292 -0.61 36.10 -58.85
CA LYS A 292 0.50 35.64 -59.70
C LYS A 292 0.04 35.04 -61.02
N TYR A 293 -1.05 34.29 -61.03
CA TYR A 293 -1.54 33.54 -62.20
C TYR A 293 -2.90 34.00 -62.70
N GLY A 294 -3.53 34.99 -62.06
CA GLY A 294 -4.89 35.44 -62.36
C GLY A 294 -5.96 34.50 -61.80
N LYS A 295 -7.21 34.72 -62.22
CA LYS A 295 -8.32 33.81 -61.85
C LYS A 295 -8.08 32.43 -62.45
N PHE A 296 -8.25 31.41 -61.62
CA PHE A 296 -8.04 30.00 -61.97
C PHE A 296 -8.81 29.63 -63.25
N ASN A 297 -8.08 29.27 -64.30
CA ASN A 297 -8.65 28.67 -65.50
C ASN A 297 -8.45 27.16 -65.45
N LYS A 298 -9.55 26.40 -65.35
CA LYS A 298 -9.53 24.93 -65.25
C LYS A 298 -8.97 24.24 -66.50
N ASP A 299 -8.86 24.97 -67.61
CA ASP A 299 -8.34 24.42 -68.86
C ASP A 299 -6.79 24.45 -68.94
N ASP A 300 -6.11 25.13 -67.99
CA ASP A 300 -4.64 25.24 -67.95
C ASP A 300 -4.02 24.32 -66.87
N MET A 301 -3.99 23.03 -67.17
CA MET A 301 -3.44 21.99 -66.29
C MET A 301 -1.97 22.21 -65.91
N GLU A 302 -1.17 22.90 -66.75
CA GLU A 302 0.24 23.15 -66.44
C GLU A 302 0.36 24.20 -65.32
N THR A 303 -0.43 25.25 -65.38
CA THR A 303 -0.53 26.24 -64.30
C THR A 303 -1.08 25.61 -63.02
N GLU A 304 -2.11 24.75 -63.10
CA GLU A 304 -2.63 24.05 -61.92
C GLU A 304 -1.54 23.18 -61.24
N ARG A 305 -0.76 22.42 -62.03
CA ARG A 305 0.36 21.62 -61.51
C ARG A 305 1.40 22.49 -60.80
N LYS A 306 1.79 23.63 -61.39
CA LYS A 306 2.74 24.57 -60.77
C LYS A 306 2.22 25.14 -59.45
N ILE A 307 0.93 25.48 -59.38
CA ILE A 307 0.29 26.00 -58.17
C ILE A 307 0.26 24.93 -57.08
N VAL A 308 -0.10 23.70 -57.42
CA VAL A 308 -0.21 22.59 -56.47
C VAL A 308 1.15 22.11 -55.96
N GLU A 309 2.17 22.07 -56.82
CA GLU A 309 3.53 21.79 -56.35
C GLU A 309 4.06 22.93 -55.48
N TYR A 310 3.79 24.19 -55.83
CA TYR A 310 4.13 25.31 -54.95
C TYR A 310 3.46 25.17 -53.58
N PHE A 311 2.16 24.84 -53.55
CA PHE A 311 1.44 24.55 -52.33
C PHE A 311 2.12 23.43 -51.52
N TRP A 312 2.44 22.32 -52.18
CA TRP A 312 3.02 21.15 -51.54
C TRP A 312 4.42 21.43 -50.97
N GLU A 313 5.25 22.16 -51.70
CA GLU A 313 6.63 22.45 -51.32
C GLU A 313 6.75 23.58 -50.30
N HIS A 314 5.84 24.57 -50.32
CA HIS A 314 5.99 25.80 -49.53
C HIS A 314 4.88 26.01 -48.49
N VAL A 315 3.62 25.74 -48.83
CA VAL A 315 2.47 26.06 -47.97
C VAL A 315 2.11 24.89 -47.04
N TYR A 316 2.10 23.67 -47.55
CA TYR A 316 1.80 22.48 -46.75
C TYR A 316 2.76 22.31 -45.56
N PRO A 317 4.07 22.56 -45.67
CA PRO A 317 4.97 22.52 -44.53
C PRO A 317 4.61 23.53 -43.42
N GLU A 318 4.11 24.72 -43.75
CA GLU A 318 3.64 25.71 -42.75
C GLU A 318 2.42 25.18 -41.98
N VAL A 319 1.48 24.54 -42.68
CA VAL A 319 0.31 23.90 -42.08
C VAL A 319 0.71 22.71 -41.21
N GLU A 320 1.62 21.86 -41.72
CA GLU A 320 2.17 20.72 -40.99
C GLU A 320 2.90 21.20 -39.72
N ALA A 321 3.58 22.36 -39.79
CA ALA A 321 4.23 22.96 -38.63
C ALA A 321 3.24 23.34 -37.53
N LEU A 322 2.04 23.84 -37.87
CA LEU A 322 0.98 24.10 -36.88
C LEU A 322 0.50 22.81 -36.18
N ASP A 323 0.34 21.71 -36.93
CA ASP A 323 -0.03 20.41 -36.35
C ASP A 323 1.07 19.85 -35.44
N ARG A 324 2.33 19.96 -35.87
CA ARG A 324 3.49 19.54 -35.08
C ARG A 324 3.68 20.38 -33.82
N GLU A 325 3.39 21.68 -33.90
CA GLU A 325 3.44 22.58 -32.76
C GLU A 325 2.37 22.23 -31.73
N LEU A 326 1.13 21.99 -32.16
CA LEU A 326 0.06 21.51 -31.26
C LEU A 326 0.46 20.20 -30.57
N ARG A 327 1.03 19.26 -31.33
CA ARG A 327 1.55 18.00 -30.80
C ARG A 327 2.68 18.21 -29.80
N ARG A 328 3.60 19.15 -30.06
CA ARG A 328 4.70 19.51 -29.14
C ARG A 328 4.14 20.04 -27.82
N LEU A 329 3.17 20.95 -27.88
CA LEU A 329 2.49 21.50 -26.70
C LEU A 329 1.81 20.40 -25.87
N HIS A 330 1.08 19.48 -26.52
CA HIS A 330 0.51 18.31 -25.82
C HIS A 330 1.60 17.44 -25.18
N GLN A 331 2.71 17.17 -25.87
CA GLN A 331 3.79 16.38 -25.30
C GLN A 331 4.42 17.04 -24.06
N GLU A 332 4.62 18.36 -24.09
CA GLU A 332 5.17 19.10 -22.96
C GLU A 332 4.24 19.06 -21.76
N GLU A 333 2.94 19.20 -21.99
CA GLU A 333 1.94 19.16 -20.95
C GLU A 333 1.78 17.74 -20.35
N ILE A 334 1.82 16.69 -21.18
CA ILE A 334 1.87 15.29 -20.72
C ILE A 334 3.15 15.03 -19.91
N LYS A 335 4.31 15.52 -20.36
CA LYS A 335 5.56 15.40 -19.60
C LYS A 335 5.44 16.10 -18.25
N LYS A 336 4.82 17.28 -18.21
CA LYS A 336 4.62 18.05 -16.98
C LYS A 336 3.72 17.29 -16.00
N TYR A 337 2.60 16.76 -16.48
CA TYR A 337 1.71 15.89 -15.71
C TYR A 337 2.46 14.68 -15.15
N HIS A 338 3.15 13.92 -16.01
CA HIS A 338 3.94 12.76 -15.61
C HIS A 338 5.01 13.13 -14.57
N ARG A 339 5.59 14.33 -14.65
CA ARG A 339 6.56 14.84 -13.67
C ARG A 339 5.92 15.14 -12.32
N THR A 340 4.72 15.71 -12.29
CA THR A 340 4.00 16.00 -11.04
C THR A 340 3.48 14.72 -10.39
N SER A 341 2.99 13.77 -11.18
CA SER A 341 2.50 12.47 -10.71
C SER A 341 3.59 11.58 -10.13
N VAL A 342 4.88 11.89 -10.29
CA VAL A 342 5.94 11.13 -9.60
C VAL A 342 5.99 11.40 -8.10
N LEU A 343 5.35 12.48 -7.63
CA LEU A 343 5.53 12.99 -6.27
C LEU A 343 4.83 12.12 -5.22
N THR A 344 3.82 11.33 -5.59
CA THR A 344 3.08 10.47 -4.66
C THR A 344 2.90 9.05 -5.19
N PRO A 345 2.84 8.03 -4.32
CA PRO A 345 2.70 6.64 -4.76
C PRO A 345 1.42 6.39 -5.56
N THR A 346 0.31 6.99 -5.13
CA THR A 346 -1.00 6.85 -5.77
C THR A 346 -1.01 7.42 -7.18
N THR A 347 -0.48 8.62 -7.37
CA THR A 347 -0.52 9.28 -8.69
C THR A 347 0.43 8.61 -9.68
N LEU A 348 1.61 8.18 -9.22
CA LEU A 348 2.52 7.38 -10.03
C LEU A 348 1.88 6.06 -10.47
N TYR A 349 1.17 5.39 -9.56
CA TYR A 349 0.46 4.16 -9.86
C TYR A 349 -0.64 4.37 -10.90
N ASN A 350 -1.47 5.41 -10.74
CA ASN A 350 -2.55 5.71 -11.69
C ASN A 350 -2.00 6.00 -13.09
N VAL A 351 -0.99 6.87 -13.19
CA VAL A 351 -0.35 7.21 -14.46
C VAL A 351 0.32 5.98 -15.08
N THR A 352 0.97 5.13 -14.28
CA THR A 352 1.55 3.89 -14.77
C THR A 352 0.46 2.96 -15.29
N CYS A 353 -0.65 2.76 -14.57
CA CYS A 353 -1.77 1.94 -15.04
C CYS A 353 -2.33 2.48 -16.37
N ASN A 354 -2.52 3.79 -16.50
CA ASN A 354 -2.99 4.42 -17.74
C ASN A 354 -2.04 4.18 -18.92
N GLU A 355 -0.73 4.30 -18.72
CA GLU A 355 0.26 4.02 -19.78
C GLU A 355 0.34 2.52 -20.12
N LEU A 356 0.17 1.66 -19.11
CA LEU A 356 0.15 0.22 -19.27
C LEU A 356 -1.11 -0.31 -19.95
N SER A 357 -2.23 0.43 -19.93
CA SER A 357 -3.49 0.02 -20.58
C SER A 357 -3.44 0.10 -22.12
N SER A 358 -2.32 0.55 -22.69
CA SER A 358 -2.21 0.89 -24.13
C SER A 358 -3.18 1.99 -24.60
N ARG A 359 -3.84 2.67 -23.65
CA ARG A 359 -4.67 3.85 -23.89
C ARG A 359 -4.09 5.09 -23.22
N GLY A 360 -2.85 5.06 -22.73
CA GLY A 360 -2.23 6.21 -22.08
C GLY A 360 -1.86 7.37 -23.01
N ASP A 361 -1.36 8.45 -22.41
CA ASP A 361 -1.03 9.71 -23.08
C ASP A 361 0.04 9.54 -24.16
N ARG A 362 0.97 8.61 -23.98
CA ARG A 362 1.98 8.34 -25.03
C ARG A 362 1.38 7.72 -26.28
N ASN A 363 0.32 6.93 -26.15
CA ASN A 363 -0.41 6.42 -27.32
C ASN A 363 -1.19 7.53 -28.02
N PHE A 364 -1.73 8.48 -27.26
CA PHE A 364 -2.36 9.66 -27.86
C PHE A 364 -1.36 10.43 -28.73
N LEU A 365 -0.14 10.66 -28.24
CA LEU A 365 0.92 11.32 -29.03
C LEU A 365 1.33 10.50 -30.26
N ALA A 366 1.50 9.19 -30.11
CA ALA A 366 1.86 8.30 -31.21
C ALA A 366 0.74 8.21 -32.27
N PHE A 367 -0.52 8.23 -31.83
CA PHE A 367 -1.68 8.30 -32.70
C PHE A 367 -1.68 9.63 -33.47
N PHE A 368 -1.46 10.75 -32.78
CA PHE A 368 -1.35 12.07 -33.41
C PHE A 368 -0.25 12.11 -34.48
N ASP A 369 0.93 11.57 -34.19
CA ASP A 369 2.04 11.47 -35.15
C ASP A 369 1.66 10.61 -36.37
N SER A 370 0.97 9.48 -36.15
CA SER A 370 0.46 8.62 -37.22
C SER A 370 -0.53 9.36 -38.12
N LEU A 371 -1.42 10.16 -37.52
CA LEU A 371 -2.41 10.94 -38.27
C LEU A 371 -1.77 12.02 -39.15
N ILE A 372 -0.76 12.74 -38.63
CA ILE A 372 0.01 13.72 -39.43
C ILE A 372 0.64 13.01 -40.63
N GLY A 373 1.28 11.86 -40.41
CA GLY A 373 1.92 11.08 -41.46
C GLY A 373 0.92 10.61 -42.53
N GLN A 374 -0.23 10.07 -42.12
CA GLN A 374 -1.28 9.62 -43.03
C GLN A 374 -1.91 10.77 -43.81
N LYS A 375 -2.12 11.92 -43.16
CA LYS A 375 -2.61 13.14 -43.81
C LYS A 375 -1.65 13.63 -44.90
N LYS A 376 -0.34 13.58 -44.64
CA LYS A 376 0.68 13.91 -45.63
C LYS A 376 0.66 12.93 -46.80
N GLY A 377 0.67 11.63 -46.52
CA GLY A 377 0.56 10.61 -47.56
C GLY A 377 -0.69 10.76 -48.43
N PHE A 378 -1.84 11.01 -47.79
CA PHE A 378 -3.12 11.19 -48.49
C PHE A 378 -3.14 12.44 -49.37
N GLY A 379 -2.63 13.57 -48.86
CA GLY A 379 -2.50 14.81 -49.61
C GLY A 379 -1.68 14.61 -50.89
N ARG A 380 -0.50 13.99 -50.78
CA ARG A 380 0.35 13.71 -51.95
C ARG A 380 -0.32 12.74 -52.92
N HIS A 381 -0.91 11.66 -52.40
CA HIS A 381 -1.62 10.69 -53.22
C HIS A 381 -2.74 11.36 -54.02
N TRP A 382 -3.52 12.24 -53.39
CA TRP A 382 -4.58 13.00 -54.07
C TRP A 382 -4.02 13.91 -55.17
N ILE A 383 -2.94 14.65 -54.89
CA ILE A 383 -2.26 15.51 -55.88
C ILE A 383 -1.82 14.69 -57.10
N ASP A 384 -1.14 13.56 -56.88
CA ASP A 384 -0.62 12.71 -57.95
C ASP A 384 -1.75 12.13 -58.83
N GLN A 385 -2.89 11.77 -58.22
CA GLN A 385 -4.02 11.20 -58.96
C GLN A 385 -4.79 12.25 -59.77
N VAL A 386 -5.04 13.43 -59.18
CA VAL A 386 -5.82 14.49 -59.83
C VAL A 386 -5.01 15.18 -60.91
N TYR A 387 -3.76 15.56 -60.62
CA TYR A 387 -3.01 16.45 -61.49
C TYR A 387 -2.06 15.73 -62.44
N TYR A 388 -1.57 14.52 -62.10
CA TYR A 388 -0.51 13.86 -62.89
C TYR A 388 -0.94 12.59 -63.61
N LYS A 389 -1.79 11.75 -63.02
CA LYS A 389 -2.18 10.46 -63.59
C LYS A 389 -3.47 10.50 -64.41
N GLU A 390 -4.27 11.57 -64.29
CA GLU A 390 -5.57 11.75 -64.96
C GLU A 390 -6.49 10.50 -64.87
N SER A 391 -6.33 9.70 -63.81
CA SER A 391 -7.04 8.44 -63.69
C SER A 391 -8.50 8.72 -63.36
N LYS A 392 -9.40 8.39 -64.29
CA LYS A 392 -10.86 8.38 -64.02
C LYS A 392 -11.25 7.33 -62.98
N LYS A 393 -10.38 6.35 -62.72
CA LYS A 393 -10.62 5.32 -61.71
C LYS A 393 -10.12 5.81 -60.36
N LEU A 394 -11.05 5.90 -59.40
CA LEU A 394 -10.76 6.19 -58.01
C LEU A 394 -9.99 5.01 -57.40
N VAL A 395 -8.85 5.29 -56.78
CA VAL A 395 -8.02 4.32 -56.05
C VAL A 395 -8.08 4.66 -54.57
N ASN A 396 -8.28 3.64 -53.73
CA ASN A 396 -8.30 3.85 -52.28
C ASN A 396 -6.88 4.13 -51.80
N PHE A 397 -6.71 5.19 -51.00
CA PHE A 397 -5.42 5.48 -50.39
C PHE A 397 -5.06 4.46 -49.31
N ILE A 398 -6.05 4.01 -48.54
CA ILE A 398 -5.85 3.03 -47.47
C ILE A 398 -5.93 1.64 -48.07
N THR A 399 -4.94 0.81 -47.74
CA THR A 399 -4.96 -0.62 -48.04
C THR A 399 -4.93 -1.45 -46.76
N GLY A 400 -5.84 -2.41 -46.63
CA GLY A 400 -5.92 -3.30 -45.45
C GLY A 400 -6.18 -2.54 -44.14
N ASP A 401 -5.27 -2.71 -43.18
CA ASP A 401 -5.38 -2.23 -41.78
C ASP A 401 -4.75 -0.85 -41.56
N GLU A 402 -4.33 -0.12 -42.60
CA GLU A 402 -3.63 1.16 -42.45
C GLU A 402 -4.47 2.24 -41.74
N ASN A 403 -5.81 2.12 -41.72
CA ASN A 403 -6.71 3.00 -41.00
C ASN A 403 -7.01 2.56 -39.56
N ILE A 404 -6.34 1.51 -39.08
CA ILE A 404 -6.42 1.06 -37.69
C ILE A 404 -5.09 1.39 -37.01
N PHE A 405 -5.12 2.31 -36.06
CA PHE A 405 -3.98 2.54 -35.19
C PHE A 405 -4.05 1.62 -33.98
N ARG A 406 -3.03 0.76 -33.84
CA ARG A 406 -2.88 -0.15 -32.70
C ARG A 406 -2.01 0.50 -31.63
N GLY A 407 -2.63 0.80 -30.48
CA GLY A 407 -1.96 1.41 -29.33
C GLY A 407 -1.04 0.42 -28.63
N LYS A 408 0.18 0.85 -28.31
CA LYS A 408 1.23 0.04 -27.67
C LYS A 408 1.28 0.28 -26.18
N THR A 409 1.81 -0.64 -25.41
CA THR A 409 2.08 -0.36 -23.99
C THR A 409 3.35 0.50 -23.85
N PHE A 410 3.25 1.57 -23.05
CA PHE A 410 4.39 2.40 -22.70
C PHE A 410 4.58 2.50 -21.18
N LEU A 411 5.75 3.00 -20.79
CA LEU A 411 5.98 3.49 -19.44
C LEU A 411 5.88 5.03 -19.41
N PRO A 412 5.46 5.63 -18.28
CA PRO A 412 5.49 7.07 -18.10
C PRO A 412 6.89 7.65 -18.33
N PHE A 413 6.97 8.87 -18.87
CA PHE A 413 8.25 9.55 -19.19
C PHE A 413 9.27 9.57 -18.03
N TYR A 414 8.78 9.68 -16.79
CA TYR A 414 9.61 9.79 -15.59
C TYR A 414 9.46 8.57 -14.66
N PHE A 415 9.11 7.39 -15.20
CA PHE A 415 8.82 6.19 -14.40
C PHE A 415 9.93 5.84 -13.39
N ILE A 416 11.18 5.70 -13.84
CA ILE A 416 12.31 5.34 -12.95
C ILE A 416 12.53 6.41 -11.89
N ARG A 417 12.48 7.69 -12.26
CA ARG A 417 12.58 8.80 -11.31
C ARG A 417 11.45 8.73 -10.27
N GLY A 418 10.24 8.40 -10.69
CA GLY A 418 9.11 8.22 -9.79
C GLY A 418 9.28 7.04 -8.85
N VAL A 419 9.78 5.91 -9.33
CA VAL A 419 10.14 4.78 -8.45
C VAL A 419 11.13 5.22 -7.37
N LEU A 420 12.20 5.93 -7.74
CA LEU A 420 13.22 6.41 -6.78
C LEU A 420 12.64 7.42 -5.76
N VAL A 421 11.84 8.39 -6.22
CA VAL A 421 11.19 9.37 -5.33
C VAL A 421 10.25 8.67 -4.34
N ASN A 422 9.49 7.69 -4.79
CA ASN A 422 8.56 6.97 -3.92
C ASN A 422 9.27 5.99 -2.96
N LEU A 423 10.41 5.41 -3.36
CA LEU A 423 11.27 4.70 -2.43
C LEU A 423 11.82 5.62 -1.33
N ALA A 424 12.19 6.85 -1.66
CA ALA A 424 12.58 7.84 -0.66
C ALA A 424 11.42 8.18 0.30
N TRP A 425 10.19 8.34 -0.21
CA TRP A 425 8.99 8.47 0.63
C TRP A 425 8.77 7.28 1.56
N ILE A 426 8.93 6.05 1.07
CA ILE A 426 8.81 4.84 1.87
C ILE A 426 9.87 4.82 2.99
N LEU A 427 11.11 5.22 2.70
CA LEU A 427 12.17 5.31 3.72
C LEU A 427 11.85 6.36 4.78
N LEU A 428 11.34 7.53 4.38
CA LEU A 428 10.91 8.58 5.31
C LEU A 428 9.72 8.12 6.16
N ALA A 429 8.72 7.49 5.54
CA ALA A 429 7.58 6.91 6.24
C ALA A 429 8.05 5.82 7.22
N ALA A 430 8.95 4.92 6.80
CA ALA A 430 9.50 3.88 7.66
C ALA A 430 10.28 4.46 8.86
N ALA A 431 11.08 5.49 8.64
CA ALA A 431 11.80 6.18 9.72
C ALA A 431 10.83 6.86 10.70
N ALA A 432 9.79 7.53 10.20
CA ALA A 432 8.76 8.16 11.02
C ALA A 432 7.94 7.11 11.80
N SER A 433 7.47 6.05 11.13
CA SER A 433 6.75 4.93 11.73
C SER A 433 7.60 4.23 12.79
N TYR A 434 8.89 4.03 12.54
CA TYR A 434 9.83 3.47 13.52
C TYR A 434 10.00 4.38 14.75
N CYS A 435 10.12 5.69 14.54
CA CYS A 435 10.19 6.66 15.64
C CYS A 435 8.90 6.65 16.47
N CYS A 436 7.74 6.64 15.82
CA CYS A 436 6.43 6.54 16.47
C CYS A 436 6.26 5.22 17.21
N PHE A 437 6.66 4.08 16.62
CA PHE A 437 6.67 2.77 17.25
C PHE A 437 7.56 2.74 18.50
N THR A 438 8.76 3.30 18.41
CA THR A 438 9.68 3.38 19.55
C THR A 438 9.12 4.28 20.65
N ARG A 439 8.54 5.43 20.29
CA ARG A 439 7.85 6.31 21.25
C ARG A 439 6.66 5.58 21.87
N TYR A 440 5.85 4.86 21.11
CA TYR A 440 4.71 4.11 21.62
C TYR A 440 5.09 3.11 22.71
N LEU A 441 6.18 2.37 22.50
CA LEU A 441 6.67 1.40 23.47
C LEU A 441 7.19 2.07 24.75
N TYR A 442 8.03 3.10 24.62
CA TYR A 442 8.80 3.68 25.74
C TYR A 442 8.33 5.08 26.19
N SER A 443 7.17 5.56 25.73
CA SER A 443 6.72 6.92 26.03
C SER A 443 6.37 7.07 27.51
N LYS A 444 7.17 7.88 28.18
CA LYS A 444 6.84 8.59 29.41
C LYS A 444 6.99 10.09 29.24
N LYS A 445 6.09 10.86 29.85
CA LYS A 445 6.22 12.31 29.97
C LYS A 445 7.22 12.64 31.08
N SER A 446 7.90 13.79 30.98
CA SER A 446 8.81 14.26 32.03
C SER A 446 8.07 14.45 33.36
N GLU A 447 6.87 15.02 33.30
CA GLU A 447 5.97 15.21 34.45
C GLU A 447 5.69 13.89 35.18
N GLU A 448 5.43 12.81 34.44
CA GLU A 448 5.17 11.48 35.00
C GLU A 448 6.40 10.92 35.74
N ILE A 449 7.60 11.27 35.32
CA ILE A 449 8.85 10.85 35.97
C ILE A 449 9.10 11.71 37.21
N THR A 450 8.96 13.04 37.10
CA THR A 450 9.18 13.96 38.22
C THR A 450 8.18 13.74 39.35
N CYS A 451 6.93 13.40 39.00
CA CYS A 451 5.90 13.07 39.98
C CYS A 451 6.32 11.90 40.87
N LEU A 452 7.04 10.90 40.35
CA LEU A 452 7.45 9.71 41.13
C LEU A 452 8.35 10.03 42.34
N GLY A 453 9.00 11.20 42.34
CA GLY A 453 9.86 11.64 43.44
C GLY A 453 11.11 10.77 43.63
N LYS A 454 11.66 10.79 44.85
CA LYS A 454 12.83 9.96 45.22
C LYS A 454 12.39 8.53 45.54
N VAL A 455 12.86 7.59 44.73
CA VAL A 455 12.58 6.16 44.87
C VAL A 455 13.86 5.42 45.23
N LYS A 456 13.89 4.72 46.37
CA LYS A 456 14.98 3.81 46.73
C LYS A 456 14.44 2.40 46.90
N MET A 457 14.89 1.49 46.05
CA MET A 457 14.44 0.11 46.03
C MET A 457 15.63 -0.83 45.99
N LYS A 458 15.47 -1.99 46.62
CA LYS A 458 16.43 -3.08 46.54
C LYS A 458 15.65 -4.36 46.31
N ALA A 459 15.88 -4.99 45.17
CA ALA A 459 15.47 -6.36 44.93
C ALA A 459 16.69 -7.27 45.14
N ASP A 460 16.52 -8.30 45.96
CA ASP A 460 17.58 -9.25 46.29
C ASP A 460 17.29 -10.58 45.57
N SER A 461 18.34 -11.30 45.16
CA SER A 461 18.23 -12.66 44.64
C SER A 461 18.04 -13.70 45.74
N SER A 462 18.01 -13.30 47.03
CA SER A 462 17.71 -14.21 48.15
C SER A 462 16.21 -14.40 48.41
N LYS A 463 15.37 -13.46 47.99
CA LYS A 463 13.90 -13.53 48.15
C LYS A 463 13.17 -12.73 47.09
N PRO A 464 11.99 -13.18 46.63
CA PRO A 464 11.19 -12.39 45.70
C PRO A 464 10.81 -11.03 46.28
N SER A 465 10.87 -10.00 45.46
CA SER A 465 10.53 -8.63 45.83
C SER A 465 9.13 -8.28 45.33
N VAL A 466 8.17 -8.19 46.24
CA VAL A 466 6.79 -7.82 45.92
C VAL A 466 6.56 -6.34 46.22
N TRP A 467 6.08 -5.60 45.22
CA TRP A 467 5.77 -4.18 45.33
C TRP A 467 4.34 -3.90 44.88
N LEU A 468 3.60 -3.19 45.72
CA LEU A 468 2.30 -2.65 45.40
C LEU A 468 2.49 -1.40 44.55
N THR A 469 1.85 -1.28 43.39
CA THR A 469 2.01 -0.12 42.48
C THR A 469 0.71 0.66 42.31
N LEU A 470 0.77 1.98 42.50
CA LEU A 470 -0.36 2.86 42.22
C LEU A 470 -0.30 3.31 40.75
N GLY A 471 -0.84 2.46 39.88
CA GLY A 471 -1.01 2.73 38.45
C GLY A 471 0.21 2.39 37.57
N ASP A 472 0.02 2.59 36.26
CA ASP A 472 0.94 2.13 35.21
C ASP A 472 2.24 2.93 35.11
N ASN A 473 2.33 4.09 35.78
CA ASN A 473 3.45 5.02 35.61
C ASN A 473 4.76 4.44 36.11
N PHE A 474 4.71 3.92 37.32
CA PHE A 474 5.87 3.32 37.95
C PHE A 474 6.33 2.05 37.24
N ARG A 475 5.37 1.19 36.86
CA ARG A 475 5.64 -0.03 36.09
C ARG A 475 6.39 0.27 34.80
N ASP A 476 5.85 1.18 33.99
CA ASP A 476 6.42 1.52 32.70
C ASP A 476 7.81 2.15 32.86
N LEU A 477 8.05 2.94 33.92
CA LEU A 477 9.39 3.45 34.23
C LEU A 477 10.35 2.30 34.51
N LEU A 478 9.97 1.36 35.38
CA LEU A 478 10.82 0.22 35.74
C LEU A 478 11.13 -0.64 34.52
N PHE A 479 10.14 -0.91 33.66
CA PHE A 479 10.34 -1.58 32.38
C PHE A 479 11.32 -0.82 31.48
N ASN A 480 11.18 0.51 31.35
CA ASN A 480 12.08 1.33 30.53
C ASN A 480 13.52 1.28 31.06
N LEU A 481 13.72 1.35 32.37
CA LEU A 481 15.04 1.27 32.99
C LEU A 481 15.68 -0.09 32.75
N LEU A 482 14.96 -1.18 33.08
CA LEU A 482 15.44 -2.55 32.94
C LEU A 482 15.63 -2.99 31.47
N SER A 483 14.91 -2.39 30.53
CA SER A 483 15.12 -2.63 29.09
C SER A 483 16.30 -1.86 28.49
N GLY A 484 17.10 -1.17 29.32
CA GLY A 484 18.31 -0.45 28.91
C GLY A 484 18.02 0.90 28.26
N LYS A 485 16.88 1.54 28.55
CA LYS A 485 16.54 2.89 28.04
C LYS A 485 16.92 4.01 29.00
N TYR A 486 17.92 3.78 29.84
CA TYR A 486 18.40 4.72 30.85
C TYR A 486 18.65 6.12 30.28
N LEU A 487 19.47 6.25 29.22
CA LEU A 487 19.80 7.55 28.64
C LEU A 487 18.56 8.34 28.17
N GLN A 488 17.54 7.64 27.66
CA GLN A 488 16.29 8.27 27.24
C GLN A 488 15.46 8.73 28.43
N MET A 489 15.46 7.97 29.54
CA MET A 489 14.79 8.37 30.78
C MET A 489 15.53 9.52 31.46
N HIS A 490 16.87 9.51 31.44
CA HIS A 490 17.70 10.59 31.99
C HIS A 490 17.41 11.94 31.35
N LYS A 491 17.31 11.97 30.00
CA LYS A 491 16.88 13.16 29.25
C LYS A 491 15.48 13.66 29.61
N LYS A 492 14.65 12.81 30.24
CA LYS A 492 13.30 13.14 30.70
C LYS A 492 13.23 13.40 32.21
N GLY A 493 14.36 13.67 32.85
CA GLY A 493 14.43 14.07 34.26
C GLY A 493 14.72 12.95 35.26
N PHE A 494 14.99 11.72 34.81
CA PHE A 494 15.44 10.66 35.72
C PHE A 494 16.92 10.84 36.11
N SER A 495 17.23 10.94 37.39
CA SER A 495 18.58 11.22 37.90
C SER A 495 19.10 10.19 38.91
N GLY A 496 18.51 8.98 38.94
CA GLY A 496 18.87 7.91 39.87
C GLY A 496 19.79 6.85 39.28
N GLU A 497 20.50 6.11 40.13
CA GLU A 497 21.29 4.95 39.70
C GLU A 497 20.43 3.68 39.73
N VAL A 498 20.66 2.78 38.77
CA VAL A 498 20.02 1.46 38.75
C VAL A 498 21.10 0.40 38.68
N LEU A 499 21.34 -0.27 39.80
CA LEU A 499 22.38 -1.28 39.94
C LEU A 499 21.78 -2.68 39.80
N VAL A 500 22.31 -3.48 38.88
CA VAL A 500 22.05 -4.92 38.75
C VAL A 500 23.34 -5.65 39.09
N GLN A 501 23.33 -6.47 40.13
CA GLN A 501 24.51 -7.18 40.64
C GLN A 501 25.70 -6.24 40.94
N GLY A 502 25.41 -5.02 41.39
CA GLY A 502 26.43 -4.00 41.68
C GLY A 502 26.87 -3.18 40.46
N THR A 503 26.50 -3.61 39.24
CA THR A 503 26.80 -2.89 38.01
C THR A 503 25.70 -1.91 37.64
N ASP A 504 26.07 -0.67 37.33
CA ASP A 504 25.14 0.34 36.85
C ASP A 504 24.68 0.03 35.42
N ILE A 505 23.39 -0.28 35.26
CA ILE A 505 22.80 -0.59 33.94
C ILE A 505 22.71 0.63 33.03
N ALA A 506 22.99 1.84 33.55
CA ALA A 506 23.22 3.00 32.71
C ALA A 506 24.48 2.86 31.84
N LYS A 507 25.47 2.09 32.33
CA LYS A 507 26.80 1.94 31.73
C LYS A 507 26.95 0.64 30.93
N GLU A 508 26.22 -0.41 31.28
CA GLU A 508 26.26 -1.72 30.59
C GLU A 508 24.89 -2.19 30.04
N ARG A 509 24.90 -2.89 28.89
CA ARG A 509 23.68 -3.43 28.26
C ARG A 509 23.24 -4.74 28.95
N THR A 510 22.28 -4.67 29.88
CA THR A 510 21.69 -5.84 30.56
C THR A 510 20.53 -6.52 29.81
N ARG A 511 20.36 -6.23 28.51
CA ARG A 511 19.12 -6.55 27.78
C ARG A 511 18.86 -8.06 27.61
N GLU A 512 19.89 -8.89 27.61
CA GLU A 512 19.76 -10.33 27.33
C GLU A 512 19.24 -11.15 28.53
N ASP A 513 19.30 -10.59 29.75
CA ASP A 513 18.99 -11.28 31.01
C ASP A 513 17.70 -10.82 31.69
N PHE A 514 16.90 -10.00 31.01
CA PHE A 514 15.66 -9.42 31.54
C PHE A 514 14.38 -9.99 30.89
N LEU A 515 13.48 -10.60 31.67
CA LEU A 515 12.14 -11.00 31.22
C LEU A 515 11.05 -10.08 31.77
N TYR A 516 10.18 -9.58 30.90
CA TYR A 516 8.96 -8.89 31.31
C TYR A 516 7.72 -9.77 31.06
N ILE A 517 6.98 -10.08 32.13
CA ILE A 517 5.71 -10.79 32.09
C ILE A 517 4.61 -9.79 32.44
N PHE A 518 3.69 -9.55 31.51
CA PHE A 518 2.62 -8.57 31.65
C PHE A 518 1.29 -9.22 32.08
N ARG A 519 0.27 -8.40 32.30
CA ARG A 519 -1.05 -8.82 32.82
C ARG A 519 -1.81 -9.77 31.87
N PRO A 520 -2.65 -10.69 32.38
CA PRO A 520 -3.41 -11.66 31.56
C PRO A 520 -4.28 -11.01 30.49
N GLY A 521 -4.89 -9.86 30.82
CA GLY A 521 -5.74 -9.11 29.89
C GLY A 521 -4.99 -8.45 28.72
N SER A 522 -3.66 -8.41 28.74
CA SER A 522 -2.85 -7.86 27.64
C SER A 522 -2.24 -8.93 26.73
N LEU A 523 -2.61 -10.21 26.93
CA LEU A 523 -2.25 -11.26 25.98
C LEU A 523 -2.87 -10.97 24.62
N PRO A 524 -2.16 -11.30 23.52
CA PRO A 524 -2.73 -11.18 22.17
C PRO A 524 -3.90 -12.15 22.05
N VAL A 525 -5.12 -11.59 22.14
CA VAL A 525 -6.39 -12.35 22.18
C VAL A 525 -6.60 -13.23 20.96
N ASP A 526 -5.87 -12.93 19.90
CA ASP A 526 -6.00 -13.48 18.57
C ASP A 526 -5.10 -14.73 18.37
N MET A 527 -4.14 -14.98 19.26
CA MET A 527 -3.24 -16.15 19.21
C MET A 527 -3.75 -17.36 19.99
N THR A 528 -3.17 -18.54 19.73
CA THR A 528 -3.23 -19.69 20.65
C THR A 528 -2.06 -19.64 21.65
N PRO A 529 -2.17 -20.23 22.85
CA PRO A 529 -1.05 -20.37 23.78
C PRO A 529 0.16 -21.05 23.16
N LYS A 530 -0.05 -22.06 22.31
CA LYS A 530 1.03 -22.73 21.60
C LYS A 530 1.85 -21.77 20.74
N ASP A 531 1.18 -20.99 19.89
CA ASP A 531 1.85 -20.04 19.01
C ASP A 531 2.54 -18.94 19.82
N PHE A 532 1.87 -18.44 20.87
CA PHE A 532 2.43 -17.46 21.79
C PHE A 532 3.72 -17.96 22.44
N LEU A 533 3.69 -19.15 23.05
CA LEU A 533 4.86 -19.74 23.73
C LEU A 533 5.97 -20.09 22.73
N PHE A 534 5.63 -20.51 21.51
CA PHE A 534 6.62 -20.78 20.46
C PHE A 534 7.37 -19.53 20.02
N ILE A 535 6.72 -18.36 19.97
CA ILE A 535 7.40 -17.09 19.68
C ILE A 535 8.50 -16.83 20.74
N TYR A 536 8.20 -16.98 22.02
CA TYR A 536 9.21 -16.81 23.07
C TYR A 536 10.27 -17.91 23.03
N ALA A 537 9.88 -19.17 22.84
CA ALA A 537 10.81 -20.27 22.73
C ALA A 537 11.80 -20.09 21.57
N ASP A 538 11.34 -19.61 20.41
CA ASP A 538 12.19 -19.27 19.26
C ASP A 538 13.13 -18.11 19.58
N MET A 539 12.70 -17.12 20.35
CA MET A 539 13.56 -16.03 20.82
C MET A 539 14.61 -16.48 21.83
N HIS A 540 14.33 -17.57 22.57
CA HIS A 540 15.26 -18.21 23.48
C HIS A 540 16.14 -19.28 22.80
N ASN A 541 15.97 -19.51 21.50
CA ASN A 541 16.62 -20.57 20.73
C ASN A 541 16.42 -21.96 21.38
N LEU A 542 15.24 -22.22 21.95
CA LEU A 542 14.94 -23.53 22.52
C LEU A 542 14.86 -24.60 21.43
N SER A 543 15.29 -25.81 21.77
CA SER A 543 15.17 -27.00 20.93
C SER A 543 13.69 -27.38 20.71
N ILE A 544 13.44 -28.27 19.76
CA ILE A 544 12.08 -28.77 19.51
C ILE A 544 11.56 -29.57 20.72
N GLU A 545 12.45 -30.32 21.39
CA GLU A 545 12.13 -31.10 22.58
C GLU A 545 11.74 -30.18 23.74
N GLU A 546 12.52 -29.14 24.02
CA GLU A 546 12.23 -28.17 25.08
C GLU A 546 10.89 -27.45 24.83
N LYS A 547 10.60 -27.10 23.58
CA LYS A 547 9.29 -26.54 23.17
C LYS A 547 8.16 -27.51 23.48
N GLN A 548 8.35 -28.79 23.19
CA GLN A 548 7.34 -29.81 23.37
C GLN A 548 7.10 -30.07 24.87
N THR A 549 8.16 -30.10 25.70
CA THR A 549 8.03 -30.20 27.16
C THR A 549 7.17 -29.08 27.76
N ILE A 550 7.32 -27.84 27.28
CA ILE A 550 6.49 -26.72 27.74
C ILE A 550 5.02 -26.91 27.34
N LEU A 551 4.75 -27.41 26.13
CA LEU A 551 3.38 -27.66 25.66
C LEU A 551 2.72 -28.86 26.32
N ASP A 552 3.51 -29.87 26.69
CA ASP A 552 3.03 -31.10 27.33
C ASP A 552 2.82 -30.95 28.84
N SER A 553 3.09 -29.77 29.41
CA SER A 553 2.73 -29.47 30.80
C SER A 553 1.22 -29.64 30.99
N GLU A 554 0.84 -30.18 32.16
CA GLU A 554 -0.56 -30.50 32.48
C GLU A 554 -1.48 -29.28 32.34
N GLU A 555 -0.97 -28.08 32.58
CA GLU A 555 -1.72 -26.84 32.51
C GLU A 555 -1.86 -26.27 31.10
N ILE A 556 -0.84 -26.44 30.25
CA ILE A 556 -0.81 -25.87 28.90
C ILE A 556 -1.43 -26.81 27.88
N LYS A 557 -1.17 -28.12 27.97
CA LYS A 557 -1.68 -29.13 27.05
C LYS A 557 -3.19 -29.02 26.74
N PRO A 558 -4.09 -28.85 27.72
CA PRO A 558 -5.53 -28.76 27.44
C PRO A 558 -5.94 -27.47 26.73
N ILE A 559 -5.15 -26.40 26.87
CA ILE A 559 -5.48 -25.07 26.30
C ILE A 559 -4.60 -24.67 25.11
N ALA A 560 -3.60 -25.49 24.77
CA ALA A 560 -2.55 -25.15 23.82
C ALA A 560 -3.08 -24.66 22.46
N ASN A 561 -4.19 -25.23 21.99
CA ASN A 561 -4.80 -24.93 20.70
C ASN A 561 -6.07 -24.07 20.78
N ILE A 562 -6.49 -23.64 21.97
CA ILE A 562 -7.65 -22.76 22.16
C ILE A 562 -7.21 -21.30 21.95
N ILE A 563 -8.05 -20.47 21.33
CA ILE A 563 -7.71 -19.06 21.10
C ILE A 563 -7.70 -18.31 22.44
N ILE A 564 -6.70 -17.45 22.68
CA ILE A 564 -6.51 -16.72 23.93
C ILE A 564 -7.76 -15.88 24.30
N ALA A 565 -8.50 -15.36 23.32
CA ALA A 565 -9.78 -14.66 23.56
C ALA A 565 -10.76 -15.51 24.37
N GLU A 566 -10.82 -16.81 24.12
CA GLU A 566 -11.75 -17.77 24.73
C GLU A 566 -11.26 -18.29 26.08
N LEU A 567 -10.00 -18.02 26.44
CA LEU A 567 -9.42 -18.46 27.70
C LEU A 567 -9.95 -17.64 28.87
N THR A 568 -10.24 -18.34 29.97
CA THR A 568 -10.48 -17.74 31.28
C THR A 568 -9.23 -17.02 31.77
N ASN A 569 -9.38 -16.07 32.71
CA ASN A 569 -8.23 -15.38 33.29
C ASN A 569 -7.25 -16.32 34.01
N ILE A 570 -7.75 -17.44 34.56
CA ILE A 570 -6.92 -18.49 35.18
C ILE A 570 -6.07 -19.17 34.11
N GLN A 571 -6.67 -19.58 32.98
CA GLN A 571 -5.91 -20.20 31.88
C GLN A 571 -4.88 -19.22 31.29
N LYS A 572 -5.25 -17.94 31.12
CA LYS A 572 -4.32 -16.88 30.69
C LYS A 572 -3.14 -16.71 31.65
N PHE A 573 -3.39 -16.83 32.97
CA PHE A 573 -2.35 -16.85 33.98
C PHE A 573 -1.39 -18.03 33.80
N GLU A 574 -1.89 -19.24 33.53
CA GLU A 574 -1.03 -20.41 33.28
C GLU A 574 -0.13 -20.22 32.06
N VAL A 575 -0.66 -19.63 30.98
CA VAL A 575 0.13 -19.29 29.77
C VAL A 575 1.27 -18.33 30.11
N LEU A 576 1.01 -17.29 30.90
CA LEU A 576 2.03 -16.33 31.33
C LEU A 576 3.03 -16.95 32.31
N LEU A 577 2.56 -17.79 33.22
CA LEU A 577 3.41 -18.50 34.17
C LEU A 577 4.37 -19.45 33.43
N ALA A 578 3.93 -20.09 32.34
CA ALA A 578 4.76 -20.95 31.51
C ALA A 578 5.95 -20.22 30.87
N LEU A 579 5.89 -18.91 30.66
CA LEU A 579 7.06 -18.12 30.22
C LEU A 579 8.23 -18.20 31.21
N THR A 580 7.93 -18.40 32.50
CA THR A 580 8.97 -18.57 33.53
C THR A 580 9.67 -19.93 33.42
N HIS A 581 9.07 -20.94 32.77
CA HIS A 581 9.67 -22.27 32.57
C HIS A 581 10.69 -22.32 31.42
N MET A 582 10.79 -21.25 30.64
CA MET A 582 11.78 -21.13 29.57
C MET A 582 13.19 -20.88 30.11
N LYS A 583 14.15 -20.64 29.20
CA LYS A 583 15.56 -20.38 29.53
C LYS A 583 15.70 -19.34 30.67
N GLU A 584 16.50 -19.70 31.67
CA GLU A 584 16.71 -18.93 32.90
C GLU A 584 17.22 -17.51 32.64
N LYS A 585 16.84 -16.60 33.52
CA LYS A 585 17.12 -15.16 33.43
C LYS A 585 17.53 -14.60 34.77
N GLN A 586 18.38 -13.57 34.73
CA GLN A 586 18.82 -12.93 35.96
C GLN A 586 17.75 -12.02 36.54
N ILE A 587 16.89 -11.42 35.71
CA ILE A 587 15.85 -10.49 36.15
C ILE A 587 14.51 -10.88 35.58
N TYR A 588 13.53 -11.06 36.46
CA TYR A 588 12.12 -11.23 36.11
C TYR A 588 11.32 -10.05 36.64
N LEU A 589 10.67 -9.31 35.74
CA LEU A 589 9.65 -8.32 36.09
C LEU A 589 8.28 -8.90 35.76
N ILE A 590 7.53 -9.28 36.79
CA ILE A 590 6.20 -9.87 36.70
C ILE A 590 5.20 -8.78 37.08
N ASP A 591 4.28 -8.44 36.18
CA ASP A 591 3.27 -7.40 36.39
C ASP A 591 1.88 -8.00 36.51
N ASN A 592 1.38 -7.99 37.75
CA ASN A 592 0.00 -8.14 38.14
C ASN A 592 -0.71 -9.37 37.53
N ILE A 593 0.01 -10.50 37.42
CA ILE A 593 -0.52 -11.69 36.75
C ILE A 593 -1.50 -12.49 37.61
N SER A 594 -1.43 -12.36 38.93
CA SER A 594 -2.29 -13.12 39.86
C SER A 594 -3.43 -12.28 40.47
N SER A 595 -3.53 -11.00 40.15
CA SER A 595 -4.57 -10.15 40.73
C SER A 595 -5.93 -10.47 40.14
N TYR A 596 -6.97 -10.35 40.96
CA TYR A 596 -8.35 -10.74 40.61
C TYR A 596 -8.52 -12.23 40.30
N LEU A 597 -7.52 -13.06 40.64
CA LEU A 597 -7.58 -14.51 40.49
C LEU A 597 -7.75 -15.18 41.86
N PRO A 598 -8.27 -16.43 41.90
CA PRO A 598 -8.32 -17.20 43.14
C PRO A 598 -6.95 -17.31 43.80
N ILE A 599 -6.91 -17.26 45.13
CA ILE A 599 -5.67 -17.24 45.95
C ILE A 599 -4.68 -18.35 45.59
N ARG A 600 -5.16 -19.52 45.15
CA ARG A 600 -4.32 -20.62 44.64
C ARG A 600 -3.36 -20.19 43.51
N CYS A 601 -3.75 -19.24 42.66
CA CYS A 601 -2.89 -18.72 41.59
C CYS A 601 -1.75 -17.86 42.16
N ALA A 602 -2.04 -17.07 43.19
CA ALA A 602 -1.04 -16.28 43.90
C ALA A 602 -0.05 -17.18 44.66
N ILE A 603 -0.53 -18.27 45.28
CA ILE A 603 0.33 -19.30 45.90
C ILE A 603 1.24 -19.96 44.87
N ARG A 604 0.69 -20.42 43.74
CA ARG A 604 1.49 -21.00 42.64
C ARG A 604 2.52 -20.03 42.07
N LEU A 605 2.12 -18.77 41.89
CA LEU A 605 3.04 -17.71 41.47
C LEU A 605 4.17 -17.55 42.48
N LYS A 606 3.85 -17.47 43.78
CA LYS A 606 4.86 -17.35 44.85
C LYS A 606 5.81 -18.55 44.86
N ASP A 607 5.29 -19.78 44.78
CA ASP A 607 6.11 -20.99 44.67
C ASP A 607 7.04 -20.96 43.44
N ARG A 608 6.58 -20.36 42.33
CA ARG A 608 7.42 -20.20 41.15
C ARG A 608 8.48 -19.13 41.34
N MET A 609 8.12 -18.00 41.93
CA MET A 609 9.04 -16.91 42.24
C MET A 609 10.16 -17.36 43.19
N ASP A 610 9.82 -18.15 44.21
CA ASP A 610 10.79 -18.73 45.14
C ASP A 610 11.79 -19.63 44.40
N ARG A 611 11.31 -20.56 43.54
CA ARG A 611 12.17 -21.42 42.73
C ARG A 611 13.09 -20.66 41.76
N LEU A 612 12.61 -19.56 41.18
CA LEU A 612 13.45 -18.69 40.33
C LEU A 612 14.54 -18.00 41.17
N THR A 613 14.19 -17.59 42.38
CA THR A 613 15.09 -16.92 43.32
C THR A 613 16.16 -17.88 43.86
N GLU A 614 15.79 -19.12 44.17
CA GLU A 614 16.72 -20.22 44.53
C GLU A 614 17.76 -20.48 43.42
N LYS A 615 17.39 -20.24 42.16
CA LYS A 615 18.29 -20.30 41.01
C LYS A 615 19.14 -19.03 40.81
N GLY A 616 19.07 -18.08 41.74
CA GLY A 616 19.83 -16.84 41.72
C GLY A 616 19.19 -15.69 40.94
N ALA A 617 17.93 -15.81 40.52
CA ALA A 617 17.25 -14.75 39.79
C ALA A 617 16.70 -13.65 40.73
N ALA A 618 16.84 -12.40 40.32
CA ALA A 618 16.12 -11.27 40.93
C ALA A 618 14.68 -11.22 40.39
N VAL A 619 13.73 -11.60 41.23
CA VAL A 619 12.31 -11.63 40.88
C VAL A 619 11.58 -10.44 41.48
N ILE A 620 11.04 -9.59 40.62
CA ILE A 620 10.25 -8.41 40.96
C ILE A 620 8.81 -8.65 40.56
N TYR A 621 7.90 -8.65 41.54
CA TYR A 621 6.47 -8.75 41.31
C TYR A 621 5.79 -7.41 41.62
N LEU A 622 5.15 -6.82 40.62
CA LEU A 622 4.32 -5.62 40.75
C LEU A 622 2.85 -6.05 40.88
N THR A 623 2.16 -5.59 41.92
CA THR A 623 0.74 -5.90 42.15
C THR A 623 -0.06 -4.62 42.43
N ASP A 624 -1.32 -4.58 42.02
CA ASP A 624 -2.20 -3.42 42.27
C ASP A 624 -2.88 -3.50 43.66
N GLY A 625 -2.83 -4.69 44.29
CA GLY A 625 -3.20 -5.00 45.68
C GLY A 625 -4.45 -4.37 46.28
N GLU A 626 -5.61 -4.64 45.68
CA GLU A 626 -6.94 -4.20 46.14
C GLU A 626 -7.35 -4.56 47.58
N THR A 627 -6.54 -5.28 48.35
CA THR A 627 -6.82 -5.56 49.76
C THR A 627 -6.24 -4.52 50.74
N VAL A 628 -5.63 -3.45 50.25
CA VAL A 628 -5.11 -2.36 51.09
C VAL A 628 -6.06 -1.17 51.08
N ASP A 629 -6.59 -0.85 52.26
CA ASP A 629 -7.47 0.30 52.50
C ASP A 629 -6.87 1.60 51.90
N ILE A 630 -7.68 2.30 51.10
CA ILE A 630 -7.26 3.35 50.15
C ILE A 630 -6.73 4.62 50.87
N ASP A 631 -6.84 4.69 52.19
CA ASP A 631 -6.37 5.84 52.97
C ASP A 631 -4.85 6.07 52.92
N LEU A 632 -4.05 5.10 52.45
CA LEU A 632 -2.61 5.27 52.19
C LEU A 632 -2.29 6.09 50.93
N ALA A 633 -3.24 6.30 50.01
CA ALA A 633 -3.02 7.13 48.82
C ALA A 633 -2.71 8.62 49.13
N LYS A 634 -3.01 9.07 50.36
CA LYS A 634 -2.73 10.44 50.84
C LYS A 634 -1.24 10.71 51.13
N LEU A 635 -0.37 9.69 51.11
CA LEU A 635 1.05 9.83 51.50
C LEU A 635 2.03 10.12 50.35
N GLY A 636 1.56 10.36 49.11
CA GLY A 636 2.42 10.75 47.99
C GLY A 636 3.44 9.69 47.54
N LYS A 637 3.31 8.42 47.95
CA LYS A 637 4.16 7.30 47.53
C LYS A 637 3.48 6.51 46.41
N TYR A 638 4.22 6.26 45.33
CA TYR A 638 3.74 5.57 44.12
C TYR A 638 3.86 4.04 44.18
N TYR A 639 4.53 3.53 45.21
CA TYR A 639 4.62 2.10 45.48
C TYR A 639 4.77 1.83 46.98
N TYR A 640 4.40 0.62 47.40
CA TYR A 640 4.59 0.12 48.77
C TYR A 640 5.20 -1.28 48.76
N LYS A 641 5.88 -1.67 49.85
CA LYS A 641 6.33 -3.06 50.00
C LYS A 641 5.08 -3.95 50.13
N GLY A 642 4.94 -4.94 49.26
CA GLY A 642 3.80 -5.86 49.25
C GLY A 642 3.87 -6.93 50.35
N SER A 643 4.26 -6.55 51.57
CA SER A 643 4.34 -7.46 52.71
C SER A 643 2.97 -8.03 53.06
N LEU A 644 1.89 -7.25 52.87
CA LEU A 644 0.52 -7.74 53.07
C LEU A 644 0.18 -8.87 52.10
N TRP A 645 0.39 -8.66 50.80
CA TRP A 645 0.16 -9.70 49.79
C TRP A 645 0.98 -10.97 50.11
N SER A 646 2.26 -10.79 50.45
CA SER A 646 3.13 -11.92 50.80
C SER A 646 2.64 -12.65 52.06
N GLY A 647 2.18 -11.92 53.07
CA GLY A 647 1.63 -12.48 54.31
C GLY A 647 0.38 -13.31 54.06
N ILE A 648 -0.59 -12.75 53.33
CA ILE A 648 -1.85 -13.45 52.97
C ILE A 648 -1.55 -14.73 52.18
N VAL A 649 -0.63 -14.66 51.22
CA VAL A 649 -0.27 -15.83 50.39
C VAL A 649 0.44 -16.91 51.21
N GLU A 650 1.36 -16.55 52.12
CA GLU A 650 2.04 -17.54 52.97
C GLU A 650 1.10 -18.15 54.03
N GLU A 651 0.18 -17.36 54.60
CA GLU A 651 -0.83 -17.85 55.54
C GLU A 651 -1.75 -18.88 54.88
N GLU A 652 -2.27 -18.58 53.69
CA GLU A 652 -3.12 -19.52 52.94
C GLU A 652 -2.33 -20.73 52.44
N ARG A 653 -1.06 -20.56 52.04
CA ARG A 653 -0.16 -21.68 51.72
C ARG A 653 0.05 -22.61 52.92
N ALA A 654 0.25 -22.07 54.11
CA ALA A 654 0.40 -22.84 55.34
C ALA A 654 -0.90 -23.59 55.70
N ARG A 655 -2.05 -22.92 55.55
CA ARG A 655 -3.38 -23.50 55.77
C ARG A 655 -3.66 -24.70 54.86
N ILE A 656 -3.32 -24.61 53.57
CA ILE A 656 -3.47 -25.71 52.61
C ILE A 656 -2.56 -26.88 52.99
N LYS A 657 -1.28 -26.63 53.32
CA LYS A 657 -0.34 -27.68 53.75
C LYS A 657 -0.81 -28.40 55.00
N TRP A 658 -1.32 -27.65 55.98
CA TRP A 658 -1.88 -28.23 57.21
C TRP A 658 -3.10 -29.10 56.91
N GLY A 659 -4.00 -28.64 56.03
CA GLY A 659 -5.16 -29.43 55.60
C GLY A 659 -4.80 -30.71 54.84
N GLN A 660 -3.76 -30.68 53.99
CA GLN A 660 -3.24 -31.87 53.31
C GLN A 660 -2.65 -32.87 54.29
N LYS A 661 -1.79 -32.39 55.20
CA LYS A 661 -1.19 -33.24 56.24
C LYS A 661 -2.25 -33.91 57.11
N LYS A 662 -3.30 -33.18 57.50
CA LYS A 662 -4.40 -33.72 58.28
C LYS A 662 -5.18 -34.82 57.53
N LYS A 663 -5.42 -34.64 56.22
CA LYS A 663 -6.03 -35.69 55.39
C LYS A 663 -5.17 -36.94 55.28
N GLU A 664 -3.85 -36.77 55.10
CA GLU A 664 -2.91 -37.90 55.06
C GLU A 664 -2.82 -38.63 56.42
N GLU A 665 -3.00 -37.91 57.53
CA GLU A 665 -3.11 -38.49 58.89
C GLU A 665 -4.46 -39.18 59.12
N GLU A 666 -5.55 -38.72 58.50
CA GLU A 666 -6.88 -39.36 58.57
C GLU A 666 -7.01 -40.58 57.65
N GLU A 667 -6.23 -40.64 56.56
CA GLU A 667 -6.18 -41.79 55.62
C GLU A 667 -5.25 -42.93 56.07
N LYS A 668 -4.36 -42.66 57.04
CA LYS A 668 -3.44 -43.65 57.66
C LYS A 668 -4.05 -44.23 58.92
#